data_AF-A0A6J1VSX5-F1
#
_entry.id   AF-A0A6J1VSX5-F1
#
_cell.length_a   1.000
_cell.length_b   1.000
_cell.length_c   1.000
_cell.angle_alpha   90.00
_cell.angle_beta   90.00
_cell.angle_gamma   90.00
#
_symmetry.space_group_name_H-M   'P 1'
#
loop_
_entity.id
_entity.type
_entity.pdbx_description
1 polymer ?
#
loop_
_entity_poly.entity_id
_entity_poly.type
_entity_poly.pdbx_seq_one_letter_code
_entity_poly.pdbx_strand_id
1 'polypeptide(L)'
;MSQTGFSSHIVEDGILLGAVGAYDWNGAVLKETSSGKVVPHRESYLEEFPDELKNHGAYLGYTVTSVVSTRLERIYVAGAPRFNHTGKVIVFTMHTNRSLTIHQSLTGEQIGAYFGSEISSVDVDGDGITDILLVGAPMYFSEGRERGKVYIYSLKENQFVPNGALKDLPGYQNSRFGSCIASVPDLNQDSYSDVVVGAPLEDEHQGALYIFHGYRENLIRRYKQRIAAVDLSPGFMYFGSSIHGNLDMNEDKLVDLAVGSRGSAVLLWSRSVVQINASLQFEPSKINIFTKDCVRNGKEATCLSAFLCFTAVFLSAHFQAAHVALNYNLTIDERRYFPRAHLDANGERLAHKAAALLAGQEHCDRMDFHVLDTADYVKPVTFSVDYALKSPETGPVLDDGWPTSLKVAVPFWNGCNEDEHCIPNLVLDAKTDVPTAMEYCRRVLRKSHSDCSAYTLSFDTSIFVIESARRRVAVEALLENRGENAYNTILNISFSRNLQFASLIQKDDPDINIECMSEEKHSNSKLCNVSYPFFRAKAKVAFRLDFEFKKSIFLQNLEIFLNASSDSDEQETTKEDNSALLKFQLKYETDLLFTRSSSQNYYEIEPNNSLQTYDRIGPPFNCTFKLQNLGLFPVDGIVIKITVPVATRGGNRLLQLTGFHGPENGMVCNVGGNNTDYRRTPSDEDLGRHPQMNYSNSDVISIDCSVNLAANEEVSFLLYGNLWMRTLRMLKFKTLRFIFNAALQRGFRSAFVFKEEDPSRQIAFEISKVEESHIPTWIIIGSTLGGFLLLALLVLALWKLGFFQSTTRKRDASQDQTAKDLD
;
A
#
# COMPACT_ATOMS: atom_id res chain seq x y z
N MET A 1 45.31 19.83 -65.85
CA MET A 1 44.07 19.15 -66.28
C MET A 1 42.89 19.74 -65.51
N SER A 2 42.62 21.06 -65.60
CA SER A 2 41.84 21.74 -64.54
C SER A 2 40.44 21.18 -64.29
N GLN A 3 39.74 20.71 -65.34
CA GLN A 3 38.35 20.26 -65.26
C GLN A 3 37.45 21.31 -64.58
N THR A 4 37.63 22.57 -64.99
CA THR A 4 36.80 23.69 -64.54
C THR A 4 35.34 23.47 -64.95
N GLY A 5 34.41 23.62 -64.00
CA GLY A 5 33.01 23.25 -64.19
C GLY A 5 32.72 21.77 -63.91
N PHE A 6 33.61 21.07 -63.20
CA PHE A 6 33.30 19.73 -62.65
C PHE A 6 32.11 19.79 -61.68
N SER A 7 32.03 20.87 -60.91
CA SER A 7 30.82 21.31 -60.21
C SER A 7 30.62 22.81 -60.44
N SER A 8 29.38 23.26 -60.30
CA SER A 8 28.97 24.65 -60.54
C SER A 8 27.81 25.05 -59.63
N HIS A 9 27.87 26.26 -59.07
CA HIS A 9 26.82 26.83 -58.23
C HIS A 9 26.51 28.27 -58.61
N ILE A 10 25.24 28.65 -58.67
CA ILE A 10 24.80 30.00 -59.07
C ILE A 10 24.78 30.92 -57.85
N VAL A 11 25.30 32.13 -58.03
CA VAL A 11 25.41 33.16 -56.98
C VAL A 11 25.04 34.54 -57.55
N GLU A 12 24.67 35.48 -56.68
CA GLU A 12 23.99 36.74 -57.07
C GLU A 12 24.65 37.55 -58.20
N ASP A 13 25.98 37.53 -58.28
CA ASP A 13 26.82 38.27 -59.23
C ASP A 13 27.50 37.38 -60.28
N GLY A 14 27.22 36.07 -60.32
CA GLY A 14 27.89 35.14 -61.24
C GLY A 14 27.73 33.64 -60.95
N ILE A 15 28.78 32.87 -61.29
CA ILE A 15 28.82 31.41 -61.09
C ILE A 15 30.10 31.03 -60.36
N LEU A 16 29.98 30.24 -59.29
CA LEU A 16 31.08 29.58 -58.61
C LEU A 16 31.36 28.24 -59.31
N LEU A 17 32.62 27.95 -59.64
CA LEU A 17 33.04 26.80 -60.44
C LEU A 17 34.16 26.02 -59.75
N GLY A 18 33.96 24.71 -59.60
CA GLY A 18 34.98 23.76 -59.14
C GLY A 18 35.97 23.38 -60.25
N ALA A 19 37.25 23.18 -59.89
CA ALA A 19 38.33 22.85 -60.82
C ALA A 19 39.26 21.76 -60.23
N VAL A 20 38.71 20.55 -60.06
CA VAL A 20 39.30 19.38 -59.39
C VAL A 20 40.75 19.05 -59.81
N GLY A 21 41.08 19.18 -61.09
CA GLY A 21 42.41 18.84 -61.63
C GLY A 21 43.37 20.02 -61.76
N ALA A 22 43.12 21.11 -61.04
CA ALA A 22 44.07 22.20 -60.82
C ALA A 22 45.19 21.79 -59.85
N TYR A 23 46.35 22.46 -59.96
CA TYR A 23 47.51 22.30 -59.06
C TYR A 23 47.88 20.85 -58.74
N ASP A 24 47.99 20.02 -59.79
CA ASP A 24 48.31 18.59 -59.73
C ASP A 24 47.33 17.78 -58.86
N TRP A 25 46.03 17.98 -59.13
CA TRP A 25 44.89 17.36 -58.44
C TRP A 25 44.69 17.73 -56.96
N ASN A 26 45.40 18.73 -56.44
CA ASN A 26 44.94 19.41 -55.21
C ASN A 26 43.56 20.06 -55.43
N GLY A 27 43.29 20.54 -56.64
CA GLY A 27 42.05 21.21 -57.01
C GLY A 27 42.06 22.70 -56.70
N ALA A 28 40.98 23.37 -57.06
CA ALA A 28 40.77 24.80 -56.86
C ALA A 28 39.29 25.15 -57.06
N VAL A 29 38.93 26.36 -56.64
CA VAL A 29 37.66 27.02 -56.97
C VAL A 29 37.93 28.34 -57.67
N LEU A 30 37.02 28.76 -58.55
CA LEU A 30 37.03 30.09 -59.17
C LEU A 30 35.62 30.62 -59.34
N LYS A 31 35.48 31.95 -59.44
CA LYS A 31 34.20 32.63 -59.61
C LYS A 31 34.22 33.44 -60.90
N GLU A 32 33.19 33.28 -61.72
CA GLU A 32 33.00 34.03 -62.96
C GLU A 32 31.82 34.97 -62.78
N THR A 33 32.11 36.27 -62.71
CA THR A 33 31.15 37.34 -62.42
C THR A 33 30.98 38.27 -63.62
N SER A 34 29.96 39.12 -63.58
CA SER A 34 29.79 40.23 -64.54
C SER A 34 30.97 41.20 -64.59
N SER A 35 31.79 41.26 -63.53
CA SER A 35 32.98 42.09 -63.40
C SER A 35 34.29 41.39 -63.76
N GLY A 36 34.31 40.07 -64.00
CA GLY A 36 35.48 39.33 -64.45
C GLY A 36 35.63 37.94 -63.82
N LYS A 37 36.83 37.36 -63.88
CA LYS A 37 37.13 36.04 -63.29
C LYS A 37 37.99 36.18 -62.05
N VAL A 38 37.44 35.83 -60.89
CA VAL A 38 38.16 35.75 -59.62
C VAL A 38 38.73 34.33 -59.48
N VAL A 39 40.02 34.19 -59.79
CA VAL A 39 40.79 32.94 -59.64
C VAL A 39 41.79 33.14 -58.50
N PRO A 40 41.57 32.56 -57.31
CA PRO A 40 42.47 32.73 -56.17
C PRO A 40 43.88 32.22 -56.43
N HIS A 41 44.84 32.82 -55.72
CA HIS A 41 46.22 32.38 -55.68
C HIS A 41 46.37 31.03 -54.94
N ARG A 42 47.30 30.17 -55.41
CA ARG A 42 47.54 28.84 -54.81
C ARG A 42 47.98 28.96 -53.35
N GLU A 43 48.71 30.02 -53.07
CA GLU A 43 49.27 30.37 -51.78
C GLU A 43 48.17 30.54 -50.71
N SER A 44 46.97 30.98 -51.10
CA SER A 44 45.82 31.16 -50.20
C SER A 44 45.13 29.86 -49.78
N TYR A 45 45.57 28.69 -50.26
CA TYR A 45 45.07 27.37 -49.84
C TYR A 45 46.05 26.63 -48.91
N LEU A 46 47.31 27.07 -48.77
CA LEU A 46 48.40 26.26 -48.20
C LEU A 46 48.22 25.90 -46.72
N GLU A 47 47.49 26.70 -45.94
CA GLU A 47 47.21 26.44 -44.52
C GLU A 47 46.32 25.19 -44.32
N GLU A 48 45.34 25.00 -45.20
CA GLU A 48 44.40 23.86 -45.15
C GLU A 48 44.76 22.73 -46.12
N PHE A 49 45.58 23.01 -47.13
CA PHE A 49 46.06 22.09 -48.17
C PHE A 49 47.59 22.19 -48.31
N PRO A 50 48.34 21.75 -47.28
CA PRO A 50 49.80 21.86 -47.25
C PRO A 50 50.46 20.94 -48.30
N ASP A 51 51.62 21.37 -48.81
CA ASP A 51 52.26 20.75 -49.98
C ASP A 51 52.81 19.35 -49.70
N GLU A 52 53.05 18.98 -48.44
CA GLU A 52 53.39 17.62 -48.01
C GLU A 52 52.30 16.60 -48.35
N LEU A 53 51.02 17.01 -48.34
CA LEU A 53 49.87 16.16 -48.65
C LEU A 53 49.50 16.17 -50.15
N LYS A 54 50.20 16.96 -50.96
CA LYS A 54 49.88 17.16 -52.39
C LYS A 54 49.85 15.86 -53.21
N ASN A 55 50.73 14.91 -52.90
CA ASN A 55 50.85 13.63 -53.62
C ASN A 55 49.58 12.76 -53.56
N HIS A 56 48.63 13.07 -52.68
CA HIS A 56 47.38 12.31 -52.52
C HIS A 56 46.24 12.83 -53.42
N GLY A 57 46.37 14.03 -53.99
CA GLY A 57 45.40 14.66 -54.89
C GLY A 57 44.06 14.94 -54.21
N ALA A 58 43.96 16.06 -53.48
CA ALA A 58 42.83 16.38 -52.61
C ALA A 58 41.45 16.55 -53.29
N TYR A 59 41.42 16.87 -54.60
CA TYR A 59 40.22 17.10 -55.40
C TYR A 59 39.34 18.29 -54.91
N LEU A 60 39.94 19.39 -54.45
CA LEU A 60 39.19 20.59 -54.05
C LEU A 60 38.37 21.17 -55.22
N GLY A 61 37.10 21.49 -54.94
CA GLY A 61 36.12 21.88 -55.95
C GLY A 61 35.47 20.66 -56.63
N TYR A 62 35.47 19.49 -55.98
CA TYR A 62 34.65 18.36 -56.43
C TYR A 62 33.16 18.72 -56.35
N THR A 63 32.77 19.33 -55.24
CA THR A 63 31.46 19.97 -55.05
C THR A 63 31.70 21.43 -54.68
N VAL A 64 30.83 22.33 -55.12
CA VAL A 64 30.78 23.74 -54.69
C VAL A 64 29.34 24.14 -54.39
N THR A 65 29.12 24.93 -53.34
CA THR A 65 27.82 25.52 -53.00
C THR A 65 28.03 26.84 -52.22
N SER A 66 26.96 27.47 -51.73
CA SER A 66 27.02 28.65 -50.86
C SER A 66 26.07 28.52 -49.68
N VAL A 67 26.42 29.11 -48.55
CA VAL A 67 25.56 29.25 -47.38
C VAL A 67 25.37 30.74 -47.05
N VAL A 68 24.25 31.09 -46.43
CA VAL A 68 24.00 32.44 -45.91
C VAL A 68 24.26 32.43 -44.40
N SER A 69 25.11 33.33 -43.94
CA SER A 69 25.49 33.48 -42.53
C SER A 69 24.46 34.28 -41.72
N THR A 70 24.58 34.34 -40.39
CA THR A 70 23.67 35.14 -39.54
C THR A 70 23.82 36.66 -39.71
N ARG A 71 24.67 37.10 -40.65
CA ARG A 71 24.85 38.50 -41.08
C ARG A 71 24.19 38.80 -42.42
N LEU A 72 23.49 37.81 -43.00
CA LEU A 72 23.02 37.79 -44.39
C LEU A 72 24.16 37.91 -45.42
N GLU A 73 25.41 37.64 -45.01
CA GLU A 73 26.56 37.54 -45.92
C GLU A 73 26.61 36.13 -46.53
N ARG A 74 26.55 36.03 -47.86
CA ARG A 74 26.70 34.77 -48.60
C ARG A 74 28.18 34.36 -48.67
N ILE A 75 28.50 33.20 -48.10
CA ILE A 75 29.84 32.61 -48.08
C ILE A 75 29.85 31.28 -48.84
N TYR A 76 31.01 30.87 -49.35
CA TYR A 76 31.14 29.75 -50.26
C TYR A 76 31.59 28.48 -49.53
N VAL A 77 31.19 27.32 -50.04
CA VAL A 77 31.56 26.01 -49.50
C VAL A 77 32.10 25.14 -50.62
N ALA A 78 33.19 24.42 -50.37
CA ALA A 78 33.83 23.55 -51.37
C ALA A 78 34.31 22.22 -50.77
N GLY A 79 34.03 21.15 -51.51
CA GLY A 79 34.40 19.78 -51.18
C GLY A 79 35.74 19.35 -51.77
N ALA A 80 36.50 18.58 -50.99
CA ALA A 80 37.78 17.95 -51.34
C ALA A 80 37.80 16.49 -50.86
N PRO A 81 37.01 15.59 -51.48
CA PRO A 81 36.70 14.26 -50.94
C PRO A 81 37.86 13.26 -50.94
N ARG A 82 39.03 13.63 -51.49
CA ARG A 82 40.25 12.82 -51.44
C ARG A 82 41.32 13.37 -50.50
N PHE A 83 41.11 14.55 -49.90
CA PHE A 83 42.05 15.13 -48.92
C PHE A 83 42.34 14.14 -47.79
N ASN A 84 43.62 13.88 -47.53
CA ASN A 84 44.11 12.91 -46.52
C ASN A 84 43.43 11.52 -46.62
N HIS A 85 42.90 11.16 -47.79
CA HIS A 85 42.05 10.00 -48.06
C HIS A 85 40.75 9.86 -47.22
N THR A 86 40.48 10.72 -46.24
CA THR A 86 39.20 10.74 -45.50
C THR A 86 38.20 11.75 -46.05
N GLY A 87 38.67 12.82 -46.68
CA GLY A 87 37.89 13.93 -47.22
C GLY A 87 37.91 15.19 -46.34
N LYS A 88 37.69 16.35 -46.97
CA LYS A 88 37.57 17.66 -46.32
C LYS A 88 36.51 18.51 -47.01
N VAL A 89 35.84 19.37 -46.26
CA VAL A 89 35.04 20.50 -46.76
C VAL A 89 35.61 21.79 -46.16
N ILE A 90 35.66 22.87 -46.94
CA ILE A 90 36.02 24.21 -46.46
C ILE A 90 34.87 25.20 -46.66
N VAL A 91 34.72 26.13 -45.71
CA VAL A 91 33.82 27.29 -45.76
C VAL A 91 34.68 28.55 -45.86
N PHE A 92 34.46 29.39 -46.87
CA PHE A 92 35.41 30.45 -47.24
C PHE A 92 34.75 31.64 -47.94
N THR A 93 35.42 32.80 -47.93
CA THR A 93 35.11 33.94 -48.80
C THR A 93 36.20 34.16 -49.84
N MET A 94 35.81 34.68 -51.01
CA MET A 94 36.72 35.01 -52.12
C MET A 94 36.80 36.52 -52.28
N HIS A 95 38.02 37.03 -52.46
CA HIS A 95 38.29 38.47 -52.54
C HIS A 95 38.67 38.89 -53.97
N THR A 96 38.29 40.10 -54.37
CA THR A 96 38.55 40.63 -55.74
C THR A 96 40.04 40.81 -56.04
N ASN A 97 40.88 40.96 -55.00
CA ASN A 97 42.34 40.96 -55.09
C ASN A 97 42.96 39.57 -55.37
N ARG A 98 42.12 38.53 -55.56
CA ARG A 98 42.49 37.12 -55.80
C ARG A 98 43.12 36.39 -54.60
N SER A 99 42.88 36.83 -53.37
CA SER A 99 43.00 35.94 -52.21
C SER A 99 41.66 35.28 -51.88
N LEU A 100 41.69 34.33 -50.94
CA LEU A 100 40.51 33.81 -50.24
C LEU A 100 40.79 33.82 -48.73
N THR A 101 39.74 33.72 -47.93
CA THR A 101 39.83 33.51 -46.47
C THR A 101 39.00 32.30 -46.12
N ILE A 102 39.61 31.28 -45.50
CA ILE A 102 38.90 30.12 -44.97
C ILE A 102 38.44 30.47 -43.55
N HIS A 103 37.16 30.27 -43.28
CA HIS A 103 36.52 30.54 -41.98
C HIS A 103 36.36 29.27 -41.15
N GLN A 104 36.20 28.12 -41.82
CA GLN A 104 36.07 26.82 -41.17
C GLN A 104 36.50 25.70 -42.12
N SER A 105 37.07 24.63 -41.57
CA SER A 105 37.25 23.35 -42.25
C SER A 105 36.55 22.22 -41.48
N LEU A 106 35.96 21.29 -42.22
CA LEU A 106 35.31 20.08 -41.71
C LEU A 106 36.05 18.87 -42.31
N THR A 107 36.39 17.88 -41.50
CA THR A 107 37.18 16.71 -41.92
C THR A 107 36.41 15.40 -41.81
N GLY A 108 36.61 14.50 -42.77
CA GLY A 108 35.99 13.18 -42.78
C GLY A 108 36.62 12.24 -41.76
N GLU A 109 35.77 11.42 -41.12
CA GLU A 109 36.16 10.49 -40.05
C GLU A 109 36.88 9.21 -40.54
N GLN A 110 36.64 8.79 -41.79
CA GLN A 110 36.97 7.45 -42.27
C GLN A 110 37.66 7.47 -43.64
N ILE A 111 38.75 6.71 -43.76
CA ILE A 111 39.51 6.56 -45.01
C ILE A 111 38.63 5.89 -46.08
N GLY A 112 38.61 6.47 -47.28
CA GLY A 112 37.85 5.97 -48.42
C GLY A 112 36.38 6.40 -48.47
N ALA A 113 35.83 6.97 -47.39
CA ALA A 113 34.41 7.32 -47.30
C ALA A 113 33.94 8.43 -48.27
N TYR A 114 34.88 9.15 -48.88
CA TYR A 114 34.62 10.19 -49.89
C TYR A 114 33.84 11.40 -49.34
N PHE A 115 34.08 11.77 -48.08
CA PHE A 115 33.40 12.87 -47.38
C PHE A 115 33.61 14.22 -48.08
N GLY A 116 32.51 14.91 -48.39
CA GLY A 116 32.53 16.16 -49.14
C GLY A 116 32.50 15.97 -50.66
N SER A 117 32.00 14.82 -51.14
CA SER A 117 31.69 14.61 -52.57
C SER A 117 30.29 15.06 -52.97
N GLU A 118 29.45 15.38 -52.00
CA GLU A 118 28.14 16.00 -52.16
C GLU A 118 27.89 16.91 -50.95
N ILE A 119 27.33 18.09 -51.17
CA ILE A 119 27.16 19.13 -50.13
C ILE A 119 25.89 19.92 -50.43
N SER A 120 24.98 19.99 -49.46
CA SER A 120 23.74 20.76 -49.58
C SER A 120 23.58 21.73 -48.41
N SER A 121 23.33 22.99 -48.73
CA SER A 121 22.85 24.03 -47.80
C SER A 121 21.34 23.89 -47.65
N VAL A 122 20.81 23.96 -46.42
CA VAL A 122 19.36 24.07 -46.19
C VAL A 122 19.09 25.23 -45.24
N ASP A 123 18.23 26.12 -45.69
CA ASP A 123 17.45 27.09 -44.92
C ASP A 123 16.13 26.38 -44.61
N VAL A 124 15.89 26.00 -43.36
CA VAL A 124 14.84 25.04 -42.99
C VAL A 124 13.55 25.75 -42.59
N ASP A 125 13.60 26.89 -41.89
CA ASP A 125 12.40 27.66 -41.52
C ASP A 125 12.07 28.86 -42.43
N GLY A 126 12.91 29.13 -43.43
CA GLY A 126 12.65 30.10 -44.49
C GLY A 126 13.01 31.54 -44.15
N ASP A 127 13.80 31.78 -43.09
CA ASP A 127 14.20 33.13 -42.68
C ASP A 127 15.27 33.78 -43.59
N GLY A 128 15.91 32.99 -44.46
CA GLY A 128 16.97 33.40 -45.38
C GLY A 128 18.39 33.05 -44.94
N ILE A 129 18.59 32.49 -43.75
CA ILE A 129 19.86 32.02 -43.19
C ILE A 129 19.99 30.50 -43.41
N THR A 130 21.21 30.00 -43.58
CA THR A 130 21.42 28.54 -43.70
C THR A 130 21.58 27.88 -42.33
N ASP A 131 20.49 27.33 -41.80
CA ASP A 131 20.46 26.54 -40.57
C ASP A 131 21.47 25.38 -40.57
N ILE A 132 21.54 24.64 -41.68
CA ILE A 132 22.28 23.39 -41.75
C ILE A 132 23.07 23.23 -43.04
N LEU A 133 24.22 22.57 -42.88
CA LEU A 133 25.07 22.10 -43.96
C LEU A 133 25.10 20.57 -43.91
N LEU A 134 24.56 19.94 -44.96
CA LEU A 134 24.63 18.50 -45.15
C LEU A 134 25.87 18.13 -45.96
N VAL A 135 26.58 17.09 -45.52
CA VAL A 135 27.79 16.60 -46.22
C VAL A 135 27.68 15.10 -46.47
N GLY A 136 27.71 14.73 -47.75
CA GLY A 136 27.70 13.34 -48.21
C GLY A 136 29.07 12.68 -48.08
N ALA A 137 29.05 11.42 -47.64
CA ALA A 137 30.15 10.48 -47.67
C ALA A 137 29.63 9.13 -48.24
N PRO A 138 29.32 9.07 -49.55
CA PRO A 138 28.58 7.94 -50.15
C PRO A 138 29.35 6.62 -50.13
N MET A 139 30.67 6.63 -49.94
CA MET A 139 31.48 5.42 -49.83
C MET A 139 31.74 5.00 -48.37
N TYR A 140 31.08 5.64 -47.40
CA TYR A 140 31.22 5.31 -45.98
C TYR A 140 30.89 3.83 -45.72
N PHE A 141 31.86 3.14 -45.13
CA PHE A 141 31.85 1.71 -44.91
C PHE A 141 31.39 1.38 -43.48
N SER A 142 30.36 0.54 -43.36
CA SER A 142 29.84 0.08 -42.07
C SER A 142 29.36 -1.37 -42.19
N GLU A 143 29.48 -2.15 -41.11
CA GLU A 143 28.95 -3.53 -41.04
C GLU A 143 29.41 -4.44 -42.21
N GLY A 144 30.59 -4.15 -42.78
CA GLY A 144 31.17 -4.88 -43.91
C GLY A 144 30.75 -4.41 -45.31
N ARG A 145 30.08 -3.25 -45.47
CA ARG A 145 29.45 -2.80 -46.73
C ARG A 145 29.59 -1.29 -46.98
N GLU A 146 29.56 -0.86 -48.25
CA GLU A 146 29.53 0.55 -48.66
C GLU A 146 28.15 1.19 -48.48
N ARG A 147 27.73 1.39 -47.23
CA ARG A 147 26.39 1.91 -46.90
C ARG A 147 26.20 3.36 -47.32
N GLY A 148 27.25 4.18 -47.22
CA GLY A 148 27.14 5.63 -47.34
C GLY A 148 26.65 6.28 -46.04
N LYS A 149 26.75 7.61 -45.95
CA LYS A 149 26.40 8.42 -44.78
C LYS A 149 26.21 9.87 -45.20
N VAL A 150 25.18 10.53 -44.66
CA VAL A 150 25.02 12.00 -44.77
C VAL A 150 25.15 12.61 -43.38
N TYR A 151 26.19 13.40 -43.19
CA TYR A 151 26.45 14.15 -41.96
C TYR A 151 25.60 15.41 -41.93
N ILE A 152 25.13 15.77 -40.73
CA ILE A 152 24.41 17.02 -40.47
C ILE A 152 25.34 17.91 -39.66
N TYR A 153 25.55 19.14 -40.12
CA TYR A 153 26.15 20.20 -39.32
C TYR A 153 25.13 21.34 -39.18
N SER A 154 24.96 21.89 -37.98
CA SER A 154 24.06 23.03 -37.75
C SER A 154 24.83 24.29 -37.42
N LEU A 155 24.35 25.44 -37.88
CA LEU A 155 24.94 26.74 -37.66
C LEU A 155 24.79 27.15 -36.19
N LYS A 156 25.92 27.44 -35.53
CA LYS A 156 25.97 28.05 -34.19
C LYS A 156 27.12 29.04 -34.15
N GLU A 157 26.85 30.26 -33.69
CA GLU A 157 27.86 31.33 -33.55
C GLU A 157 28.67 31.59 -34.85
N ASN A 158 28.02 31.44 -36.02
CA ASN A 158 28.61 31.49 -37.37
C ASN A 158 29.62 30.35 -37.71
N GLN A 159 29.53 29.19 -37.05
CA GLN A 159 30.23 27.96 -37.43
C GLN A 159 29.26 26.78 -37.58
N PHE A 160 29.54 25.87 -38.51
CA PHE A 160 28.76 24.65 -38.71
C PHE A 160 29.28 23.55 -37.78
N VAL A 161 28.55 23.25 -36.69
CA VAL A 161 28.97 22.26 -35.67
C VAL A 161 28.30 20.89 -35.91
N PRO A 162 28.99 19.77 -35.64
CA PRO A 162 28.44 18.43 -35.87
C PRO A 162 27.13 18.18 -35.12
N ASN A 163 26.10 17.76 -35.84
CA ASN A 163 24.76 17.43 -35.32
C ASN A 163 24.34 15.99 -35.73
N GLY A 164 25.32 15.10 -35.87
CA GLY A 164 25.12 13.69 -36.20
C GLY A 164 24.95 13.44 -37.70
N ALA A 165 24.02 12.56 -38.05
CA ALA A 165 23.79 12.08 -39.41
C ALA A 165 22.31 11.71 -39.64
N LEU A 166 21.88 11.73 -40.91
CA LEU A 166 20.60 11.17 -41.36
C LEU A 166 20.64 9.63 -41.28
N LYS A 167 19.46 9.01 -41.13
CA LYS A 167 19.29 7.55 -41.03
C LYS A 167 18.58 6.99 -42.25
N ASP A 168 19.26 6.09 -42.96
CA ASP A 168 18.78 5.23 -44.04
C ASP A 168 18.06 3.97 -43.50
N LEU A 169 17.55 3.09 -44.38
CA LEU A 169 16.96 1.82 -43.95
C LEU A 169 18.06 0.80 -43.54
N PRO A 170 17.98 0.19 -42.34
CA PRO A 170 18.86 -0.90 -41.97
C PRO A 170 18.66 -2.15 -42.85
N GLY A 171 19.75 -2.68 -43.42
CA GLY A 171 19.79 -4.00 -44.05
C GLY A 171 20.19 -4.01 -45.52
N TYR A 172 20.07 -2.89 -46.23
CA TYR A 172 20.54 -2.80 -47.62
C TYR A 172 22.07 -2.86 -47.75
N GLN A 173 22.53 -3.22 -48.94
CA GLN A 173 23.93 -3.51 -49.22
C GLN A 173 24.47 -2.58 -50.31
N ASN A 174 25.62 -1.97 -50.04
CA ASN A 174 26.38 -1.13 -50.99
C ASN A 174 25.56 0.01 -51.62
N SER A 175 24.52 0.51 -50.94
CA SER A 175 23.51 1.44 -51.47
C SER A 175 24.04 2.84 -51.81
N ARG A 176 25.18 3.23 -51.23
CA ARG A 176 25.81 4.55 -51.33
C ARG A 176 24.85 5.71 -51.03
N PHE A 177 24.15 5.60 -49.90
CA PHE A 177 23.30 6.67 -49.36
C PHE A 177 24.10 7.98 -49.21
N GLY A 178 23.56 9.08 -49.74
CA GLY A 178 24.26 10.37 -49.81
C GLY A 178 25.10 10.56 -51.08
N SER A 179 24.79 9.82 -52.16
CA SER A 179 25.40 10.07 -53.48
C SER A 179 24.85 11.32 -54.17
N CYS A 180 23.63 11.73 -53.80
CA CYS A 180 23.04 13.03 -54.13
C CYS A 180 22.22 13.52 -52.93
N ILE A 181 22.20 14.84 -52.67
CA ILE A 181 21.44 15.50 -51.60
C ILE A 181 20.79 16.77 -52.15
N ALA A 182 19.48 16.74 -52.38
CA ALA A 182 18.71 17.93 -52.73
C ALA A 182 18.02 18.51 -51.50
N SER A 183 18.33 19.78 -51.19
CA SER A 183 17.38 20.64 -50.49
C SER A 183 16.22 20.92 -51.44
N VAL A 184 14.99 20.82 -50.94
CA VAL A 184 13.76 21.12 -51.68
C VAL A 184 12.85 21.96 -50.77
N PRO A 185 12.00 22.86 -51.29
CA PRO A 185 11.00 23.50 -50.44
C PRO A 185 9.97 22.47 -49.97
N ASP A 186 9.32 22.80 -48.85
CA ASP A 186 8.18 22.15 -48.21
C ASP A 186 7.35 21.19 -49.10
N LEU A 187 7.48 19.87 -48.88
CA LEU A 187 6.70 18.85 -49.59
C LEU A 187 5.41 18.49 -48.82
N ASN A 188 5.47 18.40 -47.49
CA ASN A 188 4.33 18.03 -46.64
C ASN A 188 3.40 19.19 -46.26
N GLN A 189 3.70 20.40 -46.73
CA GLN A 189 2.95 21.64 -46.56
C GLN A 189 2.93 22.17 -45.11
N ASP A 190 3.98 21.92 -44.33
CA ASP A 190 4.10 22.35 -42.92
C ASP A 190 4.91 23.64 -42.68
N SER A 191 5.33 24.30 -43.77
CA SER A 191 6.16 25.50 -43.84
C SER A 191 7.66 25.33 -43.56
N TYR A 192 8.20 24.10 -43.46
CA TYR A 192 9.65 23.87 -43.39
C TYR A 192 10.24 23.30 -44.69
N SER A 193 11.49 23.64 -45.03
CA SER A 193 12.19 23.05 -46.17
C SER A 193 12.62 21.60 -45.90
N ASP A 194 12.50 20.77 -46.92
CA ASP A 194 12.73 19.34 -46.89
C ASP A 194 14.05 18.92 -47.55
N VAL A 195 14.45 17.66 -47.33
CA VAL A 195 15.63 17.08 -47.97
C VAL A 195 15.35 15.72 -48.59
N VAL A 196 15.75 15.55 -49.84
CA VAL A 196 15.72 14.27 -50.56
C VAL A 196 17.14 13.76 -50.77
N VAL A 197 17.41 12.53 -50.33
CA VAL A 197 18.73 11.89 -50.44
C VAL A 197 18.67 10.68 -51.38
N GLY A 198 19.63 10.61 -52.30
CA GLY A 198 19.80 9.51 -53.25
C GLY A 198 20.65 8.36 -52.72
N ALA A 199 20.19 7.13 -52.98
CA ALA A 199 20.88 5.87 -52.77
C ALA A 199 20.88 5.03 -54.08
N PRO A 200 21.61 5.47 -55.12
CA PRO A 200 21.47 4.93 -56.48
C PRO A 200 22.00 3.50 -56.66
N LEU A 201 22.73 2.95 -55.69
CA LEU A 201 23.20 1.56 -55.77
C LEU A 201 22.32 0.57 -55.00
N GLU A 202 21.27 1.05 -54.34
CA GLU A 202 20.28 0.23 -53.63
C GLU A 202 19.46 -0.64 -54.60
N ASP A 203 18.79 -1.68 -54.08
CA ASP A 203 17.98 -2.64 -54.86
C ASP A 203 18.69 -3.20 -56.11
N GLU A 204 19.88 -3.78 -55.91
CA GLU A 204 20.75 -4.33 -56.97
C GLU A 204 21.15 -3.32 -58.06
N HIS A 205 21.38 -2.07 -57.65
CA HIS A 205 21.67 -0.91 -58.51
C HIS A 205 20.47 -0.34 -59.29
N GLN A 206 19.22 -0.72 -58.95
CA GLN A 206 18.04 -0.02 -59.45
C GLN A 206 17.96 1.41 -58.87
N GLY A 207 18.24 1.54 -57.57
CA GLY A 207 18.33 2.80 -56.84
C GLY A 207 17.07 3.18 -56.06
N ALA A 208 17.23 4.04 -55.04
CA ALA A 208 16.15 4.52 -54.19
C ALA A 208 16.36 5.98 -53.74
N LEU A 209 15.27 6.61 -53.30
CA LEU A 209 15.23 7.92 -52.65
C LEU A 209 14.75 7.82 -51.21
N TYR A 210 15.20 8.75 -50.38
CA TYR A 210 14.77 8.94 -49.00
C TYR A 210 14.41 10.41 -48.75
N ILE A 211 13.18 10.68 -48.30
CA ILE A 211 12.68 12.03 -47.97
C ILE A 211 12.74 12.23 -46.46
N PHE A 212 13.34 13.34 -46.02
CA PHE A 212 13.48 13.75 -44.62
C PHE A 212 12.85 15.12 -44.44
N HIS A 213 11.85 15.23 -43.54
CA HIS A 213 11.16 16.50 -43.35
C HIS A 213 11.94 17.48 -42.48
N GLY A 214 11.73 18.77 -42.75
CA GLY A 214 12.11 19.88 -41.88
C GLY A 214 11.40 19.86 -40.52
N TYR A 215 11.95 20.60 -39.55
CA TYR A 215 11.32 20.90 -38.27
C TYR A 215 12.10 22.01 -37.53
N ARG A 216 11.66 23.27 -37.66
CA ARG A 216 12.42 24.46 -37.20
C ARG A 216 13.80 24.49 -37.87
N GLU A 217 14.81 25.06 -37.20
CA GLU A 217 16.23 25.08 -37.56
C GLU A 217 16.91 23.69 -37.80
N ASN A 218 16.20 22.59 -38.10
CA ASN A 218 16.74 21.22 -38.19
C ASN A 218 15.89 20.21 -38.98
N LEU A 219 16.45 19.02 -39.24
CA LEU A 219 15.75 17.90 -39.92
C LEU A 219 15.33 16.78 -38.97
N ILE A 220 14.20 16.16 -39.28
CA ILE A 220 13.79 14.88 -38.70
C ILE A 220 14.74 13.79 -39.22
N ARG A 221 15.74 13.39 -38.42
CA ARG A 221 16.85 12.50 -38.82
C ARG A 221 16.46 11.09 -39.32
N ARG A 222 15.18 10.70 -39.27
CA ARG A 222 14.65 9.45 -39.82
C ARG A 222 13.79 9.82 -41.03
N TYR A 223 14.03 9.17 -42.16
CA TYR A 223 13.23 9.40 -43.36
C TYR A 223 11.74 9.13 -43.09
N LYS A 224 10.89 9.93 -43.73
CA LYS A 224 9.43 9.85 -43.67
C LYS A 224 8.87 9.02 -44.82
N GLN A 225 9.43 9.17 -46.02
CA GLN A 225 9.14 8.32 -47.18
C GLN A 225 10.44 7.75 -47.77
N ARG A 226 10.38 6.49 -48.22
CA ARG A 226 11.38 5.88 -49.13
C ARG A 226 10.67 5.57 -50.43
N ILE A 227 11.30 5.88 -51.56
CA ILE A 227 10.77 5.59 -52.90
C ILE A 227 11.78 4.69 -53.61
N ALA A 228 11.44 3.41 -53.80
CA ALA A 228 12.27 2.47 -54.54
C ALA A 228 11.98 2.58 -56.04
N ALA A 229 13.00 2.46 -56.89
CA ALA A 229 12.76 2.43 -58.32
C ALA A 229 11.95 1.20 -58.77
N VAL A 230 12.14 0.07 -58.08
CA VAL A 230 11.42 -1.19 -58.32
C VAL A 230 9.91 -1.09 -58.07
N ASP A 231 9.48 -0.19 -57.18
CA ASP A 231 8.06 0.06 -56.88
C ASP A 231 7.40 0.97 -57.94
N LEU A 232 8.19 1.69 -58.74
CA LEU A 232 7.72 2.62 -59.78
C LEU A 232 7.65 1.96 -61.17
N SER A 233 8.74 1.31 -61.60
CA SER A 233 8.78 0.57 -62.87
C SER A 233 10.03 -0.31 -63.00
N PRO A 234 9.91 -1.50 -63.64
CA PRO A 234 11.06 -2.33 -63.94
C PRO A 234 11.99 -1.67 -64.97
N GLY A 235 13.31 -1.81 -64.77
CA GLY A 235 14.33 -1.39 -65.73
C GLY A 235 15.00 -0.04 -65.44
N PHE A 236 14.58 0.68 -64.39
CA PHE A 236 15.38 1.78 -63.83
C PHE A 236 16.71 1.25 -63.26
N MET A 237 17.77 2.07 -63.39
CA MET A 237 19.11 1.78 -62.90
C MET A 237 19.75 3.08 -62.43
N TYR A 238 20.43 3.08 -61.28
CA TYR A 238 20.99 4.29 -60.67
C TYR A 238 19.97 5.41 -60.40
N PHE A 239 18.71 5.06 -60.12
CA PHE A 239 17.67 6.01 -59.74
C PHE A 239 18.08 6.78 -58.47
N GLY A 240 17.96 8.12 -58.50
CA GLY A 240 18.48 8.98 -57.44
C GLY A 240 19.97 9.30 -57.57
N SER A 241 20.57 9.13 -58.75
CA SER A 241 21.94 9.59 -59.03
C SER A 241 22.08 11.11 -59.11
N SER A 242 20.97 11.81 -59.32
CA SER A 242 20.86 13.28 -59.32
C SER A 242 19.40 13.65 -59.01
N ILE A 243 19.16 14.69 -58.23
CA ILE A 243 17.82 15.09 -57.78
C ILE A 243 17.70 16.62 -57.89
N HIS A 244 16.53 17.12 -58.30
CA HIS A 244 16.17 18.53 -58.22
C HIS A 244 14.67 18.66 -57.90
N GLY A 245 14.30 19.55 -56.99
CA GLY A 245 12.90 19.69 -56.55
C GLY A 245 12.57 21.10 -56.07
N ASN A 246 12.66 22.08 -56.97
CA ASN A 246 12.35 23.49 -56.67
C ASN A 246 11.24 24.04 -57.58
N LEU A 247 10.49 23.17 -58.27
CA LEU A 247 9.54 23.55 -59.31
C LEU A 247 8.23 22.77 -59.18
N ASP A 248 7.13 23.50 -59.30
CA ASP A 248 5.81 23.02 -59.68
C ASP A 248 5.86 22.65 -61.18
N MET A 249 5.64 21.39 -61.53
CA MET A 249 5.76 20.86 -62.90
C MET A 249 4.42 20.35 -63.48
N ASN A 250 3.34 20.36 -62.69
CA ASN A 250 1.99 19.99 -63.10
C ASN A 250 0.96 21.16 -63.02
N GLU A 251 1.41 22.31 -62.52
CA GLU A 251 0.68 23.55 -62.21
C GLU A 251 -0.27 23.52 -60.98
N ASP A 252 -0.17 22.54 -60.08
CA ASP A 252 -1.03 22.37 -58.89
C ASP A 252 -0.60 23.16 -57.63
N LYS A 253 0.51 23.90 -57.71
CA LYS A 253 1.13 24.71 -56.64
C LYS A 253 1.81 23.93 -55.52
N LEU A 254 2.12 22.65 -55.73
CA LEU A 254 3.04 21.87 -54.91
C LEU A 254 4.42 21.77 -55.59
N VAL A 255 5.43 21.30 -54.84
CA VAL A 255 6.79 21.09 -55.36
C VAL A 255 6.93 19.66 -55.90
N ASP A 256 7.41 19.52 -57.13
CA ASP A 256 7.64 18.23 -57.77
C ASP A 256 9.12 17.83 -57.78
N LEU A 257 9.40 16.52 -57.77
CA LEU A 257 10.75 15.98 -57.76
C LEU A 257 11.15 15.45 -59.14
N ALA A 258 12.19 16.04 -59.75
CA ALA A 258 12.85 15.53 -60.93
C ALA A 258 14.07 14.68 -60.54
N VAL A 259 14.09 13.42 -60.98
CA VAL A 259 15.01 12.38 -60.51
C VAL A 259 15.76 11.74 -61.67
N GLY A 260 17.09 11.74 -61.61
CA GLY A 260 17.96 11.09 -62.58
C GLY A 260 17.99 9.57 -62.41
N SER A 261 17.98 8.87 -63.54
CA SER A 261 18.22 7.44 -63.69
C SER A 261 19.05 7.20 -64.96
N ARG A 262 19.62 6.01 -65.14
CA ARG A 262 20.53 5.70 -66.25
C ARG A 262 19.79 5.67 -67.59
N GLY A 263 19.81 6.80 -68.29
CA GLY A 263 19.15 6.96 -69.60
C GLY A 263 17.70 7.42 -69.53
N SER A 264 17.22 7.85 -68.35
CA SER A 264 15.89 8.44 -68.18
C SER A 264 15.88 9.49 -67.06
N ALA A 265 14.93 10.42 -67.11
CA ALA A 265 14.56 11.25 -65.98
C ALA A 265 13.13 10.88 -65.57
N VAL A 266 12.88 10.78 -64.27
CA VAL A 266 11.58 10.47 -63.68
C VAL A 266 11.06 11.74 -63.01
N LEU A 267 9.80 12.07 -63.25
CA LEU A 267 9.11 13.14 -62.53
C LEU A 267 8.15 12.49 -61.53
N LEU A 268 8.23 12.91 -60.27
CA LEU A 268 7.34 12.50 -59.20
C LEU A 268 6.52 13.71 -58.77
N TRP A 269 5.19 13.61 -58.85
CA TRP A 269 4.30 14.69 -58.44
C TRP A 269 3.98 14.59 -56.94
N SER A 270 3.94 15.75 -56.28
CA SER A 270 3.48 15.83 -54.89
C SER A 270 1.95 15.67 -54.79
N ARG A 271 1.45 15.54 -53.56
CA ARG A 271 0.02 15.39 -53.25
C ARG A 271 -0.36 16.34 -52.13
N SER A 272 -1.56 16.91 -52.19
CA SER A 272 -2.02 17.83 -51.16
C SER A 272 -2.25 17.11 -49.83
N VAL A 273 -1.80 17.71 -48.74
CA VAL A 273 -1.91 17.15 -47.39
C VAL A 273 -3.16 17.72 -46.69
N VAL A 274 -3.92 16.83 -46.06
CA VAL A 274 -5.17 17.17 -45.36
C VAL A 274 -5.20 16.65 -43.92
N GLN A 275 -5.46 17.55 -42.99
CA GLN A 275 -5.81 17.25 -41.61
C GLN A 275 -7.34 17.07 -41.52
N ILE A 276 -7.78 16.06 -40.77
CA ILE A 276 -9.20 15.80 -40.51
C ILE A 276 -9.45 16.02 -39.02
N ASN A 277 -10.23 17.05 -38.69
CA ASN A 277 -10.60 17.38 -37.33
C ASN A 277 -11.94 16.72 -37.01
N ALA A 278 -11.92 15.66 -36.22
CA ALA A 278 -13.11 14.95 -35.75
C ALA A 278 -13.47 15.37 -34.33
N SER A 279 -14.75 15.66 -34.06
CA SER A 279 -15.30 15.84 -32.73
C SER A 279 -16.59 15.04 -32.54
N LEU A 280 -16.91 14.67 -31.30
CA LEU A 280 -18.12 13.90 -30.96
C LEU A 280 -18.76 14.51 -29.71
N GLN A 281 -20.00 14.99 -29.85
CA GLN A 281 -20.77 15.64 -28.79
C GLN A 281 -22.06 14.85 -28.51
N PHE A 282 -22.64 15.05 -27.33
CA PHE A 282 -23.82 14.31 -26.86
C PHE A 282 -24.90 15.26 -26.32
N GLU A 283 -26.16 15.00 -26.68
CA GLU A 283 -27.34 15.73 -26.21
C GLU A 283 -28.39 14.73 -25.67
N PRO A 284 -28.72 14.75 -24.36
CA PRO A 284 -28.03 15.46 -23.28
C PRO A 284 -26.58 15.00 -23.11
N SER A 285 -25.74 15.82 -22.47
CA SER A 285 -24.30 15.53 -22.29
C SER A 285 -24.00 14.42 -21.27
N LYS A 286 -25.00 13.95 -20.51
CA LYS A 286 -24.86 12.88 -19.50
C LYS A 286 -26.08 11.95 -19.52
N ILE A 287 -25.89 10.64 -19.35
CA ILE A 287 -26.95 9.63 -19.30
C ILE A 287 -27.63 9.65 -17.93
N ASN A 288 -28.89 10.10 -17.86
CA ASN A 288 -29.71 9.95 -16.66
C ASN A 288 -30.62 8.71 -16.77
N ILE A 289 -30.24 7.62 -16.11
CA ILE A 289 -30.93 6.32 -16.13
C ILE A 289 -32.31 6.33 -15.44
N PHE A 290 -32.56 7.33 -14.59
CA PHE A 290 -33.82 7.49 -13.87
C PHE A 290 -34.89 8.19 -14.72
N THR A 291 -34.46 8.99 -15.69
CA THR A 291 -35.33 9.49 -16.77
C THR A 291 -35.35 8.49 -17.92
N LYS A 292 -36.44 7.74 -18.01
CA LYS A 292 -36.79 6.95 -19.20
C LYS A 292 -37.64 7.82 -20.11
N ASP A 293 -36.98 8.62 -20.95
CA ASP A 293 -37.60 9.66 -21.79
C ASP A 293 -38.16 9.11 -23.12
N CYS A 294 -37.82 7.87 -23.49
CA CYS A 294 -38.23 7.27 -24.76
C CYS A 294 -38.69 5.82 -24.62
N VAL A 295 -39.34 5.31 -25.68
CA VAL A 295 -39.69 3.89 -25.82
C VAL A 295 -38.93 3.29 -27.00
N ARG A 296 -38.31 2.13 -26.79
CA ARG A 296 -37.57 1.34 -27.80
C ARG A 296 -37.92 -0.13 -27.64
N ASN A 297 -38.26 -0.81 -28.74
CA ASN A 297 -38.67 -2.23 -28.75
C ASN A 297 -39.75 -2.59 -27.70
N GLY A 298 -40.68 -1.68 -27.43
CA GLY A 298 -41.75 -1.86 -26.43
C GLY A 298 -41.32 -1.72 -24.96
N LYS A 299 -40.08 -1.29 -24.69
CA LYS A 299 -39.57 -0.98 -23.35
C LYS A 299 -39.28 0.51 -23.19
N GLU A 300 -39.44 1.01 -21.97
CA GLU A 300 -38.96 2.33 -21.55
C GLU A 300 -37.43 2.34 -21.48
N ALA A 301 -36.81 3.34 -22.12
CA ALA A 301 -35.37 3.51 -22.26
C ALA A 301 -34.96 4.97 -22.06
N THR A 302 -33.67 5.20 -21.81
CA THR A 302 -33.07 6.54 -21.82
C THR A 302 -32.45 6.75 -23.21
N CYS A 303 -32.90 7.77 -23.93
CA CYS A 303 -32.41 8.12 -25.27
C CYS A 303 -31.49 9.34 -25.25
N LEU A 304 -30.55 9.36 -26.19
CA LEU A 304 -29.58 10.43 -26.37
C LEU A 304 -29.28 10.60 -27.87
N SER A 305 -28.83 11.78 -28.25
CA SER A 305 -28.32 12.09 -29.60
C SER A 305 -26.79 12.21 -29.53
N ALA A 306 -26.07 11.55 -30.43
CA ALA A 306 -24.65 11.80 -30.68
C ALA A 306 -24.48 12.63 -31.96
N PHE A 307 -23.60 13.63 -31.94
CA PHE A 307 -23.27 14.47 -33.08
C PHE A 307 -21.79 14.29 -33.41
N LEU A 308 -21.50 13.58 -34.49
CA LEU A 308 -20.14 13.34 -34.99
C LEU A 308 -19.82 14.36 -36.08
N CYS A 309 -18.96 15.31 -35.78
CA CYS A 309 -18.59 16.39 -36.68
C CYS A 309 -17.18 16.20 -37.23
N PHE A 310 -17.01 16.44 -38.53
CA PHE A 310 -15.72 16.41 -39.23
C PHE A 310 -15.48 17.72 -39.98
N THR A 311 -14.27 18.27 -39.86
CA THR A 311 -13.79 19.43 -40.65
C THR A 311 -12.50 19.07 -41.36
N ALA A 312 -12.45 19.26 -42.68
CA ALA A 312 -11.23 19.06 -43.47
C ALA A 312 -10.41 20.36 -43.54
N VAL A 313 -9.14 20.30 -43.19
CA VAL A 313 -8.19 21.41 -43.32
C VAL A 313 -7.06 20.96 -44.24
N PHE A 314 -7.02 21.50 -45.45
CA PHE A 314 -5.87 21.30 -46.34
C PHE A 314 -4.76 22.27 -45.93
N LEU A 315 -3.52 21.78 -45.88
CA LEU A 315 -2.39 22.59 -45.44
C LEU A 315 -1.99 23.64 -46.49
N SER A 316 -1.84 23.23 -47.75
CA SER A 316 -1.66 24.19 -48.86
C SER A 316 -2.91 25.06 -49.06
N ALA A 317 -2.70 26.38 -49.01
CA ALA A 317 -3.75 27.39 -49.21
C ALA A 317 -4.43 27.33 -50.60
N HIS A 318 -3.83 26.62 -51.58
CA HIS A 318 -4.45 26.42 -52.90
C HIS A 318 -5.71 25.54 -52.81
N PHE A 319 -5.77 24.61 -51.86
CA PHE A 319 -6.83 23.59 -51.76
C PHE A 319 -7.98 23.98 -50.81
N GLN A 320 -8.11 25.26 -50.43
CA GLN A 320 -9.16 25.77 -49.54
C GLN A 320 -10.59 25.74 -50.14
N ALA A 321 -10.74 25.30 -51.39
CA ALA A 321 -12.03 24.98 -52.02
C ALA A 321 -12.15 23.50 -52.44
N ALA A 322 -11.21 22.64 -52.01
CA ALA A 322 -11.18 21.24 -52.38
C ALA A 322 -12.16 20.38 -51.54
N HIS A 323 -12.57 19.26 -52.11
CA HIS A 323 -13.39 18.26 -51.44
C HIS A 323 -12.58 17.02 -51.07
N VAL A 324 -12.92 16.39 -49.95
CA VAL A 324 -12.35 15.09 -49.55
C VAL A 324 -13.46 14.15 -49.08
N ALA A 325 -13.42 12.90 -49.53
CA ALA A 325 -14.35 11.85 -49.12
C ALA A 325 -13.68 10.89 -48.14
N LEU A 326 -14.38 10.55 -47.07
CA LEU A 326 -13.92 9.64 -46.01
C LEU A 326 -14.96 8.55 -45.74
N ASN A 327 -14.48 7.38 -45.32
CA ASN A 327 -15.28 6.32 -44.73
C ASN A 327 -15.00 6.29 -43.22
N TYR A 328 -16.01 6.06 -42.40
CA TYR A 328 -15.84 5.97 -40.95
C TYR A 328 -16.69 4.86 -40.31
N ASN A 329 -16.16 4.30 -39.23
CA ASN A 329 -16.80 3.29 -38.39
C ASN A 329 -17.00 3.88 -36.99
N LEU A 330 -18.21 3.82 -36.44
CA LEU A 330 -18.49 4.21 -35.04
C LEU A 330 -18.91 2.97 -34.25
N THR A 331 -18.28 2.74 -33.09
CA THR A 331 -18.58 1.64 -32.16
C THR A 331 -18.88 2.12 -30.75
N ILE A 332 -19.84 1.48 -30.08
CA ILE A 332 -20.21 1.72 -28.68
C ILE A 332 -19.68 0.58 -27.80
N ASP A 333 -19.02 0.94 -26.68
CA ASP A 333 -18.46 0.03 -25.68
C ASP A 333 -17.59 -1.08 -26.34
N GLU A 334 -16.73 -0.71 -27.29
CA GLU A 334 -15.81 -1.57 -28.08
C GLU A 334 -15.26 -2.78 -27.29
N ARG A 335 -14.71 -2.50 -26.10
CA ARG A 335 -14.02 -3.47 -25.23
C ARG A 335 -14.95 -4.35 -24.39
N ARG A 336 -16.28 -4.15 -24.43
CA ARG A 336 -17.25 -5.00 -23.72
C ARG A 336 -17.81 -6.07 -24.65
N TYR A 337 -18.08 -7.24 -24.08
CA TYR A 337 -18.80 -8.30 -24.78
C TYR A 337 -20.30 -7.96 -24.92
N PHE A 338 -20.89 -7.38 -23.87
CA PHE A 338 -22.22 -6.78 -23.89
C PHE A 338 -22.08 -5.25 -23.84
N PRO A 339 -22.46 -4.50 -24.90
CA PRO A 339 -22.48 -3.04 -24.88
C PRO A 339 -23.61 -2.53 -23.97
N ARG A 340 -23.49 -1.32 -23.43
CA ARG A 340 -24.54 -0.70 -22.60
C ARG A 340 -25.47 0.24 -23.35
N ALA A 341 -25.24 0.49 -24.63
CA ALA A 341 -26.12 1.27 -25.49
C ALA A 341 -26.06 0.81 -26.94
N HIS A 342 -27.15 0.98 -27.69
CA HIS A 342 -27.29 0.63 -29.10
C HIS A 342 -27.75 1.85 -29.92
N LEU A 343 -27.32 1.92 -31.18
CA LEU A 343 -27.77 2.93 -32.15
C LEU A 343 -29.18 2.61 -32.64
N ASP A 344 -30.05 3.62 -32.68
CA ASP A 344 -31.48 3.43 -32.99
C ASP A 344 -31.73 2.99 -34.44
N ALA A 345 -30.90 3.42 -35.38
CA ALA A 345 -31.07 3.13 -36.81
C ALA A 345 -30.96 1.64 -37.16
N ASN A 346 -30.10 0.90 -36.45
CA ASN A 346 -29.78 -0.51 -36.73
C ASN A 346 -30.18 -1.46 -35.59
N GLY A 347 -30.34 -0.95 -34.36
CA GLY A 347 -30.42 -1.77 -33.15
C GLY A 347 -29.08 -2.41 -32.73
N GLU A 348 -27.97 -1.99 -33.35
CA GLU A 348 -26.62 -2.52 -33.16
C GLU A 348 -25.70 -1.52 -32.42
N ARG A 349 -24.55 -2.00 -31.94
CA ARG A 349 -23.50 -1.16 -31.33
C ARG A 349 -22.53 -0.51 -32.33
N LEU A 350 -22.78 -0.65 -33.62
CA LEU A 350 -21.84 -0.36 -34.70
C LEU A 350 -22.57 0.34 -35.85
N ALA A 351 -21.92 1.33 -36.47
CA ALA A 351 -22.34 1.91 -37.73
C ALA A 351 -21.15 2.12 -38.67
N HIS A 352 -21.41 1.91 -39.96
CA HIS A 352 -20.48 2.18 -41.06
C HIS A 352 -21.11 3.27 -41.94
N LYS A 353 -20.39 4.36 -42.17
CA LYS A 353 -20.85 5.52 -42.94
C LYS A 353 -19.73 6.09 -43.81
N ALA A 354 -20.10 7.00 -44.71
CA ALA A 354 -19.15 7.77 -45.50
C ALA A 354 -19.63 9.22 -45.62
N ALA A 355 -18.71 10.17 -45.50
CA ALA A 355 -18.96 11.59 -45.59
C ALA A 355 -18.16 12.22 -46.74
N ALA A 356 -18.64 13.35 -47.25
CA ALA A 356 -17.94 14.19 -48.21
C ALA A 356 -17.80 15.60 -47.63
N LEU A 357 -16.56 15.98 -47.31
CA LEU A 357 -16.24 17.26 -46.71
C LEU A 357 -15.89 18.28 -47.80
N LEU A 358 -16.14 19.55 -47.52
CA LEU A 358 -15.54 20.70 -48.20
C LEU A 358 -14.48 21.30 -47.25
N ALA A 359 -13.35 21.72 -47.78
CA ALA A 359 -12.30 22.39 -47.01
C ALA A 359 -12.86 23.55 -46.16
N GLY A 360 -12.43 23.62 -44.90
CA GLY A 360 -12.82 24.65 -43.94
C GLY A 360 -14.27 24.57 -43.42
N GLN A 361 -15.11 23.66 -43.93
CA GLN A 361 -16.49 23.49 -43.47
C GLN A 361 -16.64 22.29 -42.55
N GLU A 362 -17.39 22.49 -41.45
CA GLU A 362 -17.78 21.41 -40.54
C GLU A 362 -19.00 20.66 -41.10
N HIS A 363 -18.92 19.33 -41.06
CA HIS A 363 -19.98 18.41 -41.48
C HIS A 363 -20.35 17.50 -40.30
N CYS A 364 -21.54 17.69 -39.75
CA CYS A 364 -22.02 16.93 -38.59
C CYS A 364 -23.07 15.88 -38.95
N ASP A 365 -22.81 14.63 -38.56
CA ASP A 365 -23.69 13.49 -38.70
C ASP A 365 -24.40 13.21 -37.35
N ARG A 366 -25.73 13.34 -37.30
CA ARG A 366 -26.53 12.99 -36.10
C ARG A 366 -26.78 11.49 -36.03
N MET A 367 -26.66 10.92 -34.84
CA MET A 367 -26.81 9.50 -34.56
C MET A 367 -27.53 9.29 -33.22
N ASP A 368 -28.82 8.98 -33.28
CA ASP A 368 -29.65 8.70 -32.10
C ASP A 368 -29.35 7.31 -31.51
N PHE A 369 -29.33 7.20 -30.18
CA PHE A 369 -29.03 5.96 -29.46
C PHE A 369 -29.80 5.84 -28.14
N HIS A 370 -29.94 4.61 -27.64
CA HIS A 370 -30.58 4.33 -26.36
C HIS A 370 -29.74 3.44 -25.45
N VAL A 371 -29.89 3.65 -24.14
CA VAL A 371 -29.14 2.95 -23.10
C VAL A 371 -29.92 1.73 -22.59
N LEU A 372 -29.21 0.62 -22.46
CA LEU A 372 -29.71 -0.67 -21.98
C LEU A 372 -29.55 -0.79 -20.46
N ASP A 373 -30.48 -1.46 -19.80
CA ASP A 373 -30.39 -1.71 -18.36
C ASP A 373 -29.11 -2.51 -18.02
N THR A 374 -28.33 -2.01 -17.06
CA THR A 374 -27.00 -2.54 -16.75
C THR A 374 -26.70 -2.42 -15.26
N ALA A 375 -25.61 -3.03 -14.78
CA ALA A 375 -25.12 -2.84 -13.40
C ALA A 375 -23.97 -1.81 -13.32
N ASP A 376 -23.33 -1.47 -14.44
CA ASP A 376 -22.15 -0.60 -14.47
C ASP A 376 -22.53 0.82 -14.96
N TYR A 377 -23.07 1.58 -14.00
CA TYR A 377 -23.39 3.01 -14.13
C TYR A 377 -22.24 3.94 -13.71
N VAL A 378 -21.13 3.41 -13.20
CA VAL A 378 -20.00 4.22 -12.71
C VAL A 378 -19.06 4.59 -13.86
N LYS A 379 -18.80 3.67 -14.80
CA LYS A 379 -17.92 3.94 -15.94
C LYS A 379 -18.70 4.61 -17.08
N PRO A 380 -18.19 5.64 -17.75
CA PRO A 380 -18.89 6.28 -18.87
C PRO A 380 -19.07 5.30 -20.04
N VAL A 381 -20.04 5.54 -20.92
CA VAL A 381 -20.26 4.74 -22.15
C VAL A 381 -19.33 5.26 -23.23
N THR A 382 -18.37 4.45 -23.68
CA THR A 382 -17.33 4.88 -24.63
C THR A 382 -17.78 4.70 -26.07
N PHE A 383 -17.70 5.77 -26.85
CA PHE A 383 -17.81 5.77 -28.30
C PHE A 383 -16.41 5.81 -28.91
N SER A 384 -16.15 4.96 -29.90
CA SER A 384 -14.91 4.98 -30.69
C SER A 384 -15.25 5.15 -32.17
N VAL A 385 -14.61 6.12 -32.81
CA VAL A 385 -14.78 6.43 -34.23
C VAL A 385 -13.43 6.27 -34.91
N ASP A 386 -13.34 5.37 -35.88
CA ASP A 386 -12.15 5.17 -36.71
C ASP A 386 -12.47 5.59 -38.15
N TYR A 387 -11.61 6.40 -38.78
CA TYR A 387 -11.87 7.01 -40.08
C TYR A 387 -10.66 6.99 -41.02
N ALA A 388 -10.94 6.90 -42.32
CA ALA A 388 -9.92 6.87 -43.37
C ALA A 388 -10.40 7.54 -44.65
N LEU A 389 -9.47 8.04 -45.47
CA LEU A 389 -9.78 8.58 -46.80
C LEU A 389 -10.36 7.48 -47.71
N LYS A 390 -11.37 7.82 -48.50
CA LYS A 390 -12.05 6.90 -49.41
C LYS A 390 -11.22 6.54 -50.64
N SER A 391 -10.27 7.41 -51.02
CA SER A 391 -9.40 7.26 -52.21
C SER A 391 -7.93 7.53 -51.85
N PRO A 392 -7.27 6.67 -51.04
CA PRO A 392 -5.91 6.92 -50.54
C PRO A 392 -4.84 6.91 -51.64
N GLU A 393 -5.10 6.29 -52.80
CA GLU A 393 -4.14 6.22 -53.91
C GLU A 393 -4.14 7.47 -54.81
N THR A 394 -5.27 8.18 -54.90
CA THR A 394 -5.50 9.23 -55.94
C THR A 394 -6.05 10.56 -55.41
N GLY A 395 -6.36 10.67 -54.12
CA GLY A 395 -6.82 11.91 -53.49
C GLY A 395 -5.70 12.68 -52.78
N PRO A 396 -6.03 13.54 -51.79
CA PRO A 396 -5.04 14.02 -50.84
C PRO A 396 -4.42 12.89 -50.00
N VAL A 397 -3.41 13.20 -49.21
CA VAL A 397 -2.79 12.32 -48.21
C VAL A 397 -3.14 12.86 -46.82
N LEU A 398 -3.32 11.99 -45.82
CA LEU A 398 -3.47 12.41 -44.42
C LEU A 398 -2.11 12.86 -43.86
N ASP A 399 -2.12 13.94 -43.09
CA ASP A 399 -0.93 14.45 -42.41
C ASP A 399 -0.30 13.41 -41.44
N ASP A 400 1.02 13.29 -41.43
CA ASP A 400 1.74 12.20 -40.76
C ASP A 400 1.82 12.39 -39.25
N GLY A 401 1.03 11.60 -38.53
CA GLY A 401 0.84 11.71 -37.09
C GLY A 401 -0.47 12.41 -36.71
N TRP A 402 -1.26 12.88 -37.68
CA TRP A 402 -2.62 13.33 -37.40
C TRP A 402 -3.51 12.14 -36.98
N PRO A 403 -4.40 12.29 -35.98
CA PRO A 403 -5.26 11.20 -35.57
C PRO A 403 -6.17 10.71 -36.71
N THR A 404 -6.32 9.39 -36.80
CA THR A 404 -7.30 8.68 -37.65
C THR A 404 -8.39 7.99 -36.83
N SER A 405 -8.37 8.21 -35.51
CA SER A 405 -9.35 7.68 -34.56
C SER A 405 -9.66 8.70 -33.47
N LEU A 406 -10.91 8.70 -33.01
CA LEU A 406 -11.43 9.52 -31.93
C LEU A 406 -12.14 8.62 -30.93
N LYS A 407 -11.82 8.74 -29.63
CA LYS A 407 -12.55 8.04 -28.57
C LYS A 407 -13.05 9.06 -27.54
N VAL A 408 -14.36 9.19 -27.41
CA VAL A 408 -15.05 10.08 -26.45
C VAL A 408 -16.05 9.24 -25.67
N ALA A 409 -16.30 9.55 -24.40
CA ALA A 409 -17.23 8.80 -23.59
C ALA A 409 -18.29 9.72 -22.99
N VAL A 410 -19.56 9.29 -23.02
CA VAL A 410 -20.66 9.99 -22.36
C VAL A 410 -20.79 9.45 -20.92
N PRO A 411 -20.67 10.29 -19.89
CA PRO A 411 -20.81 9.86 -18.50
C PRO A 411 -22.26 9.60 -18.13
N PHE A 412 -22.47 8.86 -17.05
CA PHE A 412 -23.76 8.83 -16.38
C PHE A 412 -23.97 10.12 -15.56
N TRP A 413 -25.22 10.46 -15.27
CA TRP A 413 -25.56 11.63 -14.48
C TRP A 413 -25.42 11.32 -12.98
N ASN A 414 -24.54 12.06 -12.31
CA ASN A 414 -24.12 11.75 -10.94
C ASN A 414 -25.06 12.26 -9.82
N GLY A 415 -26.06 13.10 -10.16
CA GLY A 415 -26.95 13.69 -9.16
C GLY A 415 -26.30 14.71 -8.22
N CYS A 416 -25.06 15.09 -8.47
CA CYS A 416 -24.40 16.28 -7.91
C CYS A 416 -24.95 17.55 -8.59
N ASN A 417 -24.58 18.72 -8.08
CA ASN A 417 -24.73 19.99 -8.80
C ASN A 417 -23.71 20.08 -9.98
N GLU A 418 -23.57 21.26 -10.57
CA GLU A 418 -23.02 21.45 -11.92
C GLU A 418 -21.54 21.03 -12.08
N ASP A 419 -20.74 21.07 -11.01
CA ASP A 419 -19.27 20.93 -10.99
C ASP A 419 -18.73 19.48 -11.11
N GLU A 420 -19.58 18.52 -11.51
CA GLU A 420 -19.30 17.06 -11.70
C GLU A 420 -18.89 16.25 -10.46
N HIS A 421 -18.26 16.88 -9.47
CA HIS A 421 -17.76 16.26 -8.24
C HIS A 421 -18.82 16.39 -7.15
N CYS A 422 -19.36 15.26 -6.67
CA CYS A 422 -20.24 15.26 -5.51
C CYS A 422 -19.41 15.46 -4.24
N ILE A 423 -19.74 16.47 -3.44
CA ILE A 423 -19.17 16.69 -2.10
C ILE A 423 -20.15 16.16 -1.04
N PRO A 424 -19.97 14.94 -0.51
CA PRO A 424 -20.79 14.41 0.57
C PRO A 424 -20.41 15.02 1.93
N ASN A 425 -21.17 14.65 2.95
CA ASN A 425 -20.83 14.92 4.35
C ASN A 425 -21.31 13.72 5.20
N LEU A 426 -20.43 12.78 5.55
CA LEU A 426 -20.81 11.45 6.05
C LEU A 426 -20.67 11.33 7.57
N VAL A 427 -21.71 11.68 8.31
CA VAL A 427 -21.67 11.76 9.78
C VAL A 427 -22.07 10.45 10.43
N LEU A 428 -21.25 9.93 11.35
CA LEU A 428 -21.43 8.65 12.04
C LEU A 428 -21.42 8.79 13.58
N ASP A 429 -22.60 8.71 14.19
CA ASP A 429 -22.76 8.62 15.66
C ASP A 429 -22.92 7.15 16.09
N ALA A 430 -22.31 6.74 17.20
CA ALA A 430 -22.45 5.40 17.76
C ALA A 430 -22.41 5.37 19.29
N LYS A 431 -23.24 4.51 19.90
CA LYS A 431 -23.39 4.36 21.35
C LYS A 431 -23.51 2.88 21.73
N THR A 432 -23.06 2.51 22.93
CA THR A 432 -23.08 1.10 23.40
C THR A 432 -23.85 0.93 24.71
N ASP A 433 -24.27 -0.31 25.00
CA ASP A 433 -24.98 -0.72 26.20
C ASP A 433 -24.06 -1.21 27.35
N VAL A 434 -22.73 -1.05 27.23
CA VAL A 434 -21.75 -1.45 28.25
C VAL A 434 -21.80 -0.48 29.47
N PRO A 435 -22.11 -0.96 30.69
CA PRO A 435 -22.30 -0.08 31.85
C PRO A 435 -20.98 0.40 32.46
N THR A 436 -20.96 1.65 32.89
CA THR A 436 -19.91 2.22 33.73
C THR A 436 -19.88 1.56 35.11
N ALA A 437 -18.75 1.68 35.82
CA ALA A 437 -18.64 1.23 37.22
C ALA A 437 -19.66 1.90 38.17
N MET A 438 -20.10 3.12 37.87
CA MET A 438 -21.16 3.82 38.63
C MET A 438 -22.53 3.16 38.42
N GLU A 439 -22.88 2.83 37.18
CA GLU A 439 -24.14 2.14 36.85
C GLU A 439 -24.17 0.72 37.38
N TYR A 440 -23.07 -0.03 37.24
CA TYR A 440 -22.90 -1.35 37.84
C TYR A 440 -23.11 -1.32 39.37
N CYS A 441 -22.48 -0.37 40.06
CA CYS A 441 -22.63 -0.24 41.51
C CYS A 441 -24.08 0.09 41.93
N ARG A 442 -24.76 1.01 41.21
CA ARG A 442 -26.16 1.36 41.48
C ARG A 442 -27.14 0.22 41.14
N ARG A 443 -26.94 -0.48 40.02
CA ARG A 443 -27.87 -1.50 39.50
C ARG A 443 -27.66 -2.88 40.13
N VAL A 444 -26.40 -3.34 40.20
CA VAL A 444 -26.03 -4.71 40.57
C VAL A 444 -25.73 -4.81 42.06
N LEU A 445 -24.89 -3.92 42.60
CA LEU A 445 -24.58 -3.88 44.03
C LEU A 445 -25.64 -3.18 44.88
N ARG A 446 -26.56 -2.42 44.24
CA ARG A 446 -27.67 -1.68 44.88
C ARG A 446 -27.23 -0.72 46.00
N LYS A 447 -25.99 -0.23 45.95
CA LYS A 447 -25.45 0.72 46.94
C LYS A 447 -25.92 2.16 46.67
N SER A 448 -25.77 3.04 47.66
CA SER A 448 -26.17 4.45 47.52
C SER A 448 -25.21 5.23 46.61
N HIS A 449 -25.59 6.44 46.20
CA HIS A 449 -24.72 7.24 45.33
C HIS A 449 -23.37 7.56 45.98
N SER A 450 -23.31 7.89 47.27
CA SER A 450 -22.05 8.18 47.98
C SER A 450 -21.11 6.97 47.98
N ASP A 451 -21.66 5.78 48.26
CA ASP A 451 -20.87 4.54 48.29
C ASP A 451 -20.39 4.18 46.88
N CYS A 452 -21.21 4.41 45.86
CA CYS A 452 -20.82 4.19 44.48
C CYS A 452 -19.79 5.21 43.98
N SER A 453 -19.80 6.45 44.47
CA SER A 453 -18.74 7.42 44.19
C SER A 453 -17.41 6.98 44.82
N ALA A 454 -17.44 6.51 46.08
CA ALA A 454 -16.25 5.94 46.74
C ALA A 454 -15.74 4.67 46.02
N TYR A 455 -16.65 3.80 45.57
CA TYR A 455 -16.32 2.63 44.75
C TYR A 455 -15.67 3.03 43.42
N THR A 456 -16.18 4.04 42.70
CA THR A 456 -15.53 4.52 41.47
C THR A 456 -14.17 5.18 41.72
N LEU A 457 -13.97 5.84 42.86
CA LEU A 457 -12.69 6.41 43.27
C LEU A 457 -11.65 5.35 43.67
N SER A 458 -12.02 4.06 43.75
CA SER A 458 -11.07 2.95 43.91
C SER A 458 -10.35 2.54 42.61
N PHE A 459 -10.61 3.25 41.50
CA PHE A 459 -10.00 3.02 40.20
C PHE A 459 -9.31 4.29 39.67
N ASP A 460 -8.10 4.15 39.14
CA ASP A 460 -7.30 5.27 38.61
C ASP A 460 -7.86 5.89 37.31
N THR A 461 -8.86 5.26 36.69
CA THR A 461 -9.42 5.60 35.37
C THR A 461 -10.91 5.22 35.27
N SER A 462 -11.58 5.65 34.19
CA SER A 462 -12.97 5.27 33.88
C SER A 462 -13.11 3.78 33.54
N ILE A 463 -13.49 2.98 34.54
CA ILE A 463 -13.75 1.55 34.41
C ILE A 463 -15.21 1.26 34.01
N PHE A 464 -15.37 0.29 33.13
CA PHE A 464 -16.64 -0.33 32.74
C PHE A 464 -16.67 -1.77 33.26
N VAL A 465 -17.83 -2.25 33.72
CA VAL A 465 -17.92 -3.55 34.41
C VAL A 465 -18.82 -4.53 33.66
N ILE A 466 -18.23 -5.64 33.20
CA ILE A 466 -18.96 -6.73 32.55
C ILE A 466 -19.54 -7.67 33.63
N GLU A 467 -20.88 -7.71 33.73
CA GLU A 467 -21.61 -8.62 34.62
C GLU A 467 -21.39 -10.10 34.27
N SER A 468 -21.34 -11.00 35.26
CA SER A 468 -20.94 -12.40 35.06
C SER A 468 -21.84 -13.18 34.10
N ALA A 469 -23.12 -12.80 34.03
CA ALA A 469 -24.14 -13.38 33.16
C ALA A 469 -24.15 -12.80 31.73
N ARG A 470 -23.46 -11.67 31.48
CA ARG A 470 -23.50 -10.97 30.20
C ARG A 470 -22.74 -11.75 29.11
N ARG A 471 -23.32 -11.85 27.91
CA ARG A 471 -22.74 -12.58 26.77
C ARG A 471 -22.44 -11.70 25.57
N ARG A 472 -23.17 -10.60 25.41
CA ARG A 472 -23.10 -9.73 24.23
C ARG A 472 -22.82 -8.26 24.57
N VAL A 473 -22.46 -7.51 23.54
CA VAL A 473 -22.37 -6.05 23.49
C VAL A 473 -23.15 -5.58 22.28
N ALA A 474 -24.05 -4.62 22.48
CA ALA A 474 -24.75 -3.94 21.40
C ALA A 474 -24.09 -2.58 21.14
N VAL A 475 -24.06 -2.18 19.88
CA VAL A 475 -23.76 -0.82 19.44
C VAL A 475 -24.91 -0.34 18.57
N GLU A 476 -25.56 0.75 18.97
CA GLU A 476 -26.55 1.45 18.15
C GLU A 476 -25.84 2.60 17.44
N ALA A 477 -26.01 2.70 16.13
CA ALA A 477 -25.34 3.69 15.30
C ALA A 477 -26.29 4.35 14.30
N LEU A 478 -25.95 5.58 13.90
CA LEU A 478 -26.65 6.39 12.92
C LEU A 478 -25.61 6.94 11.93
N LEU A 479 -25.76 6.58 10.66
CA LEU A 479 -25.00 7.14 9.54
C LEU A 479 -25.92 8.10 8.76
N GLU A 480 -25.49 9.34 8.54
CA GLU A 480 -26.26 10.38 7.84
C GLU A 480 -25.37 11.07 6.80
N ASN A 481 -25.85 11.18 5.56
CA ASN A 481 -25.19 11.99 4.53
C ASN A 481 -25.85 13.37 4.48
N ARG A 482 -25.19 14.42 4.96
CA ARG A 482 -25.72 15.80 4.95
C ARG A 482 -25.40 16.59 3.68
N GLY A 483 -24.51 16.07 2.84
CA GLY A 483 -24.01 16.71 1.62
C GLY A 483 -24.71 16.21 0.36
N GLU A 484 -23.96 16.14 -0.74
CA GLU A 484 -24.37 15.52 -2.01
C GLU A 484 -24.17 14.00 -2.01
N ASN A 485 -24.49 13.30 -3.10
CA ASN A 485 -24.45 11.83 -3.15
C ASN A 485 -23.04 11.26 -2.89
N ALA A 486 -22.94 10.29 -1.98
CA ALA A 486 -21.67 9.62 -1.67
C ALA A 486 -21.53 8.32 -2.48
N TYR A 487 -20.49 8.21 -3.33
CA TYR A 487 -20.27 7.06 -4.19
C TYR A 487 -19.70 5.86 -3.45
N ASN A 488 -20.21 4.66 -3.74
CA ASN A 488 -19.73 3.40 -3.17
C ASN A 488 -19.52 3.48 -1.64
N THR A 489 -20.49 4.02 -0.91
CA THR A 489 -20.33 4.24 0.54
C THR A 489 -20.09 2.92 1.27
N ILE A 490 -18.99 2.87 2.01
CA ILE A 490 -18.49 1.70 2.73
C ILE A 490 -18.41 2.03 4.21
N LEU A 491 -19.04 1.17 5.02
CA LEU A 491 -18.90 1.11 6.47
C LEU A 491 -17.88 0.03 6.84
N ASN A 492 -16.77 0.43 7.45
CA ASN A 492 -15.78 -0.46 8.03
C ASN A 492 -16.02 -0.59 9.54
N ILE A 493 -16.23 -1.83 10.00
CA ILE A 493 -16.56 -2.19 11.39
C ILE A 493 -15.40 -3.00 11.93
N SER A 494 -14.53 -2.41 12.76
CA SER A 494 -13.41 -3.11 13.41
C SER A 494 -13.61 -3.24 14.91
N PHE A 495 -13.14 -4.34 15.50
CA PHE A 495 -13.41 -4.67 16.90
C PHE A 495 -12.25 -5.41 17.56
N SER A 496 -12.19 -5.42 18.90
CA SER A 496 -11.13 -6.06 19.68
C SER A 496 -11.27 -7.59 19.73
N ARG A 497 -10.15 -8.32 19.85
CA ARG A 497 -10.10 -9.79 19.68
C ARG A 497 -10.88 -10.62 20.71
N ASN A 498 -11.28 -10.02 21.84
CA ASN A 498 -12.21 -10.58 22.82
C ASN A 498 -13.69 -10.59 22.34
N LEU A 499 -14.01 -9.96 21.20
CA LEU A 499 -15.34 -9.96 20.59
C LEU A 499 -15.40 -10.80 19.30
N GLN A 500 -16.60 -11.23 18.97
CA GLN A 500 -16.99 -11.82 17.69
C GLN A 500 -18.24 -11.09 17.18
N PHE A 501 -18.21 -10.60 15.94
CA PHE A 501 -19.39 -10.04 15.27
C PHE A 501 -20.48 -11.11 15.12
N ALA A 502 -21.71 -10.81 15.52
CA ALA A 502 -22.85 -11.72 15.44
C ALA A 502 -23.86 -11.30 14.36
N SER A 503 -24.25 -10.04 14.29
CA SER A 503 -25.22 -9.52 13.31
C SER A 503 -25.23 -8.01 13.21
N LEU A 504 -25.53 -7.49 12.01
CA LEU A 504 -26.05 -6.13 11.80
C LEU A 504 -27.57 -6.22 11.62
N ILE A 505 -28.30 -5.32 12.25
CA ILE A 505 -29.76 -5.19 12.15
C ILE A 505 -30.07 -3.75 11.77
N GLN A 506 -30.49 -3.53 10.52
CA GLN A 506 -30.99 -2.22 10.07
C GLN A 506 -32.37 -1.96 10.67
N LYS A 507 -32.68 -0.70 10.97
CA LYS A 507 -34.02 -0.25 11.38
C LYS A 507 -34.80 0.16 10.12
N ASP A 508 -36.05 -0.29 10.01
CA ASP A 508 -36.84 -0.27 8.76
C ASP A 508 -36.79 1.07 8.00
N ASP A 509 -36.11 1.06 6.85
CA ASP A 509 -36.12 2.09 5.81
C ASP A 509 -36.02 1.37 4.46
N PRO A 510 -36.99 1.53 3.53
CA PRO A 510 -37.03 0.78 2.27
C PRO A 510 -36.14 1.36 1.16
N ASP A 511 -35.64 2.59 1.31
CA ASP A 511 -34.81 3.28 0.30
C ASP A 511 -33.30 3.09 0.53
N ILE A 512 -32.92 2.41 1.62
CA ILE A 512 -31.53 2.18 2.05
C ILE A 512 -31.32 0.70 2.38
N ASN A 513 -30.15 0.16 2.03
CA ASN A 513 -29.75 -1.22 2.34
C ASN A 513 -28.28 -1.25 2.78
N ILE A 514 -27.95 -2.05 3.81
CA ILE A 514 -26.58 -2.27 4.28
C ILE A 514 -26.17 -3.74 4.09
N GLU A 515 -25.31 -4.00 3.11
CA GLU A 515 -24.88 -5.35 2.74
C GLU A 515 -23.43 -5.62 3.20
N CYS A 516 -23.29 -6.45 4.24
CA CYS A 516 -21.98 -6.83 4.79
C CYS A 516 -21.34 -8.00 4.05
N MET A 517 -20.12 -7.80 3.54
CA MET A 517 -19.37 -8.83 2.83
C MET A 517 -18.90 -9.95 3.77
N SER A 518 -19.09 -11.19 3.35
CA SER A 518 -18.64 -12.38 4.06
C SER A 518 -17.15 -12.65 3.81
N GLU A 519 -16.28 -11.77 4.31
CA GLU A 519 -14.84 -12.05 4.42
C GLU A 519 -14.59 -13.39 5.15
N GLU A 520 -13.49 -14.04 4.77
CA GLU A 520 -13.09 -15.34 5.29
C GLU A 520 -12.87 -15.37 6.81
N LYS A 521 -12.77 -16.59 7.34
CA LYS A 521 -12.76 -16.86 8.77
C LYS A 521 -11.58 -16.17 9.46
N HIS A 522 -11.91 -15.40 10.50
CA HIS A 522 -11.00 -14.80 11.49
C HIS A 522 -10.42 -13.41 11.19
N SER A 523 -10.95 -12.63 10.23
CA SER A 523 -10.76 -11.18 10.29
C SER A 523 -11.46 -10.59 11.53
N ASN A 524 -10.85 -9.55 12.12
CA ASN A 524 -11.34 -8.84 13.30
C ASN A 524 -12.10 -7.55 12.88
N SER A 525 -12.66 -7.61 11.67
CA SER A 525 -13.24 -6.52 10.89
C SER A 525 -14.44 -7.05 10.08
N LYS A 526 -15.34 -6.15 9.68
CA LYS A 526 -16.33 -6.37 8.63
C LYS A 526 -16.47 -5.13 7.75
N LEU A 527 -16.60 -5.36 6.45
CA LEU A 527 -16.82 -4.35 5.43
C LEU A 527 -18.27 -4.46 4.95
N CYS A 528 -19.02 -3.36 4.93
CA CYS A 528 -20.42 -3.34 4.49
C CYS A 528 -20.67 -2.19 3.53
N ASN A 529 -21.32 -2.48 2.40
CA ASN A 529 -21.76 -1.47 1.43
C ASN A 529 -23.05 -0.83 1.94
N VAL A 530 -23.18 0.49 1.77
CA VAL A 530 -24.36 1.28 2.15
C VAL A 530 -24.96 1.88 0.88
N SER A 531 -26.18 1.46 0.52
CA SER A 531 -26.93 1.94 -0.66
C SER A 531 -26.14 1.99 -1.97
N TYR A 532 -25.57 0.86 -2.39
CA TYR A 532 -24.90 0.77 -3.70
C TYR A 532 -25.86 1.17 -4.86
N PRO A 533 -25.46 2.02 -5.83
CA PRO A 533 -24.11 2.57 -6.04
C PRO A 533 -23.82 3.92 -5.35
N PHE A 534 -24.82 4.60 -4.76
CA PHE A 534 -24.61 5.86 -4.03
C PHE A 534 -25.58 6.06 -2.85
N PHE A 535 -25.03 6.48 -1.71
CA PHE A 535 -25.79 6.90 -0.54
C PHE A 535 -26.27 8.35 -0.74
N ARG A 536 -27.58 8.50 -0.97
CA ARG A 536 -28.21 9.75 -1.44
C ARG A 536 -27.97 10.95 -0.52
N ALA A 537 -27.92 12.14 -1.11
CA ALA A 537 -27.96 13.42 -0.40
C ALA A 537 -29.12 13.46 0.62
N LYS A 538 -28.83 13.85 1.87
CA LYS A 538 -29.80 13.97 2.99
C LYS A 538 -30.43 12.65 3.45
N ALA A 539 -29.91 11.49 3.01
CA ALA A 539 -30.30 10.18 3.51
C ALA A 539 -29.66 9.87 4.87
N LYS A 540 -30.30 9.01 5.67
CA LYS A 540 -29.78 8.54 6.95
C LYS A 540 -30.29 7.15 7.29
N VAL A 541 -29.45 6.34 7.91
CA VAL A 541 -29.76 4.96 8.30
C VAL A 541 -29.33 4.69 9.74
N ALA A 542 -30.28 4.19 10.53
CA ALA A 542 -30.03 3.71 11.88
C ALA A 542 -29.90 2.19 11.86
N PHE A 543 -28.85 1.67 12.49
CA PHE A 543 -28.58 0.24 12.56
C PHE A 543 -27.97 -0.15 13.91
N ARG A 544 -28.13 -1.43 14.26
CA ARG A 544 -27.60 -2.02 15.48
C ARG A 544 -26.62 -3.13 15.12
N LEU A 545 -25.46 -3.12 15.78
CA LEU A 545 -24.45 -4.17 15.71
C LEU A 545 -24.48 -4.98 17.01
N ASP A 546 -24.64 -6.29 16.91
CA ASP A 546 -24.51 -7.22 18.04
C ASP A 546 -23.16 -7.95 17.95
N PHE A 547 -22.41 -7.94 19.05
CA PHE A 547 -21.15 -8.67 19.24
C PHE A 547 -21.27 -9.65 20.42
N GLU A 548 -20.60 -10.80 20.35
CA GLU A 548 -20.55 -11.80 21.42
C GLU A 548 -19.12 -11.98 21.97
N PHE A 549 -18.98 -12.18 23.28
CA PHE A 549 -17.66 -12.34 23.92
C PHE A 549 -17.03 -13.71 23.62
N LYS A 550 -15.80 -13.72 23.09
CA LYS A 550 -15.03 -14.95 22.84
C LYS A 550 -14.49 -15.54 24.14
N LYS A 551 -15.00 -16.72 24.51
CA LYS A 551 -14.59 -17.49 25.72
C LYS A 551 -13.07 -17.74 25.84
N SER A 552 -12.37 -17.84 24.71
CA SER A 552 -10.94 -18.16 24.64
C SER A 552 -10.00 -16.96 24.61
N ILE A 553 -10.51 -15.71 24.54
CA ILE A 553 -9.68 -14.50 24.43
C ILE A 553 -10.13 -13.47 25.46
N PHE A 554 -9.47 -13.49 26.62
CA PHE A 554 -9.66 -12.50 27.67
C PHE A 554 -8.83 -11.24 27.41
N LEU A 555 -9.41 -10.06 27.63
CA LEU A 555 -8.73 -8.76 27.58
C LEU A 555 -9.31 -7.80 28.61
N GLN A 556 -8.44 -6.97 29.20
CA GLN A 556 -8.84 -5.88 30.11
C GLN A 556 -9.27 -4.61 29.37
N ASN A 557 -9.26 -4.61 28.03
CA ASN A 557 -9.76 -3.55 27.19
C ASN A 557 -10.75 -4.09 26.16
N LEU A 558 -11.66 -3.22 25.72
CA LEU A 558 -12.56 -3.46 24.59
C LEU A 558 -12.55 -2.22 23.71
N GLU A 559 -12.49 -2.44 22.41
CA GLU A 559 -12.35 -1.39 21.42
C GLU A 559 -13.17 -1.77 20.19
N ILE A 560 -14.12 -0.92 19.81
CA ILE A 560 -14.91 -1.03 18.59
C ILE A 560 -14.73 0.30 17.86
N PHE A 561 -14.32 0.24 16.60
CA PHE A 561 -14.11 1.42 15.76
C PHE A 561 -14.88 1.25 14.47
N LEU A 562 -15.83 2.15 14.25
CA LEU A 562 -16.65 2.25 13.04
C LEU A 562 -16.14 3.43 12.22
N ASN A 563 -16.01 3.27 10.90
CA ASN A 563 -15.63 4.34 9.99
C ASN A 563 -16.46 4.28 8.71
N ALA A 564 -17.02 5.41 8.28
CA ALA A 564 -17.73 5.56 7.01
C ALA A 564 -16.83 6.24 5.96
N SER A 565 -16.83 5.72 4.74
CA SER A 565 -16.00 6.20 3.63
C SER A 565 -16.76 6.11 2.31
N SER A 566 -16.32 6.88 1.30
CA SER A 566 -16.86 6.84 -0.06
C SER A 566 -15.77 7.13 -1.07
N ASP A 567 -16.02 6.80 -2.35
CA ASP A 567 -15.16 7.17 -3.48
C ASP A 567 -15.32 8.67 -3.87
N SER A 568 -16.19 9.42 -3.18
CA SER A 568 -16.37 10.87 -3.35
C SER A 568 -15.45 11.70 -2.45
N ASP A 569 -14.98 12.86 -2.93
CA ASP A 569 -14.15 13.79 -2.17
C ASP A 569 -14.96 14.59 -1.12
N GLU A 570 -14.91 14.13 0.13
CA GLU A 570 -15.40 14.87 1.29
C GLU A 570 -14.42 15.97 1.74
N GLN A 571 -14.94 17.04 2.37
CA GLN A 571 -14.13 18.13 2.91
C GLN A 571 -13.28 17.69 4.12
N GLU A 572 -12.00 18.07 4.14
CA GLU A 572 -11.06 17.71 5.22
C GLU A 572 -11.52 18.15 6.62
N THR A 573 -12.39 19.16 6.71
CA THR A 573 -12.96 19.67 7.96
C THR A 573 -14.10 18.83 8.53
N THR A 574 -14.65 17.86 7.78
CA THR A 574 -15.77 17.01 8.23
C THR A 574 -15.37 15.55 8.43
N LYS A 575 -14.36 15.05 7.69
CA LYS A 575 -13.83 13.67 7.74
C LYS A 575 -13.62 13.03 9.13
N GLU A 576 -13.46 13.82 10.18
CA GLU A 576 -13.33 13.32 11.56
C GLU A 576 -14.67 12.84 12.16
N ASP A 577 -15.83 13.35 11.71
CA ASP A 577 -17.16 12.91 12.18
C ASP A 577 -17.73 11.69 11.41
N ASN A 578 -17.01 11.22 10.39
CA ASN A 578 -17.19 9.92 9.73
C ASN A 578 -16.85 8.70 10.62
N SER A 579 -16.22 8.93 11.77
CA SER A 579 -15.58 7.90 12.58
C SER A 579 -16.06 7.88 14.02
N ALA A 580 -16.42 6.70 14.52
CA ALA A 580 -16.87 6.48 15.89
C ALA A 580 -15.99 5.46 16.63
N LEU A 581 -15.18 5.93 17.57
CA LEU A 581 -14.28 5.12 18.40
C LEU A 581 -14.88 4.87 19.79
N LEU A 582 -15.25 3.62 20.06
CA LEU A 582 -15.83 3.15 21.32
C LEU A 582 -14.77 2.33 22.09
N LYS A 583 -14.11 2.94 23.08
CA LYS A 583 -12.94 2.38 23.77
C LYS A 583 -13.14 2.34 25.29
N PHE A 584 -12.97 1.16 25.89
CA PHE A 584 -13.31 0.88 27.29
C PHE A 584 -12.20 0.14 28.03
N GLN A 585 -11.92 0.55 29.26
CA GLN A 585 -11.15 -0.23 30.22
C GLN A 585 -12.11 -1.10 31.02
N LEU A 586 -11.96 -2.42 30.90
CA LEU A 586 -12.89 -3.41 31.45
C LEU A 586 -12.40 -3.97 32.78
N LYS A 587 -13.34 -4.13 33.70
CA LYS A 587 -13.28 -5.13 34.77
C LYS A 587 -14.44 -6.12 34.64
N TYR A 588 -14.27 -7.31 35.19
CA TYR A 588 -15.24 -8.40 35.08
C TYR A 588 -15.75 -8.77 36.47
N GLU A 589 -17.07 -8.88 36.60
CA GLU A 589 -17.70 -9.49 37.77
C GLU A 589 -17.43 -11.00 37.78
N THR A 590 -16.96 -11.51 38.91
CA THR A 590 -16.67 -12.94 39.07
C THR A 590 -17.85 -13.69 39.70
N ASP A 591 -18.19 -14.84 39.14
CA ASP A 591 -19.19 -15.76 39.69
C ASP A 591 -18.49 -16.90 40.44
N LEU A 592 -18.10 -16.67 41.70
CA LEU A 592 -17.31 -17.61 42.48
C LEU A 592 -18.16 -18.27 43.57
N LEU A 593 -18.43 -19.56 43.44
CA LEU A 593 -19.06 -20.38 44.46
C LEU A 593 -18.02 -20.82 45.49
N PHE A 594 -17.94 -20.10 46.61
CA PHE A 594 -17.03 -20.38 47.72
C PHE A 594 -17.73 -21.10 48.87
N THR A 595 -17.32 -22.35 49.15
CA THR A 595 -17.98 -23.31 50.06
C THR A 595 -17.00 -23.97 51.02
N ARG A 596 -17.52 -24.64 52.07
CA ARG A 596 -16.73 -25.24 53.15
C ARG A 596 -17.39 -26.50 53.74
N SER A 597 -16.60 -27.49 54.15
CA SER A 597 -17.03 -28.69 54.86
C SER A 597 -15.99 -29.16 55.90
N SER A 598 -16.42 -29.95 56.88
CA SER A 598 -15.57 -30.57 57.90
C SER A 598 -15.97 -32.03 58.07
N SER A 599 -15.03 -32.92 58.39
CA SER A 599 -15.33 -34.32 58.71
C SER A 599 -16.06 -34.47 60.05
N GLN A 600 -15.74 -33.61 61.02
CA GLN A 600 -16.26 -33.68 62.39
C GLN A 600 -16.26 -32.30 63.05
N ASN A 601 -17.26 -32.03 63.89
CA ASN A 601 -17.47 -30.71 64.52
C ASN A 601 -17.38 -30.75 66.06
N TYR A 602 -17.15 -31.92 66.66
CA TYR A 602 -17.10 -32.11 68.12
C TYR A 602 -16.11 -33.22 68.49
N TYR A 603 -15.31 -32.97 69.52
CA TYR A 603 -14.31 -33.89 70.08
C TYR A 603 -14.42 -33.89 71.61
N GLU A 604 -14.11 -35.02 72.23
CA GLU A 604 -14.23 -35.22 73.68
C GLU A 604 -12.93 -35.78 74.25
N ILE A 605 -12.53 -35.28 75.42
CA ILE A 605 -11.27 -35.65 76.08
C ILE A 605 -11.57 -36.42 77.37
N GLU A 606 -11.33 -37.73 77.32
CA GLU A 606 -11.35 -38.60 78.49
C GLU A 606 -10.13 -38.38 79.40
N PRO A 607 -10.30 -38.43 80.74
CA PRO A 607 -9.20 -38.55 81.69
C PRO A 607 -8.44 -39.88 81.52
N ASN A 608 -7.21 -39.93 82.04
CA ASN A 608 -6.16 -40.72 81.41
C ASN A 608 -5.93 -42.09 82.08
N ASN A 609 -6.85 -43.04 81.90
CA ASN A 609 -6.76 -44.38 82.50
C ASN A 609 -7.22 -45.56 81.61
N SER A 610 -7.05 -45.46 80.29
CA SER A 610 -7.35 -46.54 79.33
C SER A 610 -6.22 -46.75 78.31
N LEU A 611 -6.01 -47.99 77.86
CA LEU A 611 -5.01 -48.34 76.84
C LEU A 611 -5.53 -47.95 75.45
N GLN A 612 -5.42 -46.67 75.08
CA GLN A 612 -5.62 -46.21 73.71
C GLN A 612 -4.30 -45.80 73.06
N THR A 613 -4.02 -46.35 71.88
CA THR A 613 -2.71 -46.31 71.18
C THR A 613 -2.40 -44.97 70.49
N TYR A 614 -2.79 -43.86 71.11
CA TYR A 614 -2.61 -42.49 70.61
C TYR A 614 -1.44 -41.80 71.33
N ASP A 615 -0.23 -42.07 70.84
CA ASP A 615 1.01 -41.66 71.49
C ASP A 615 1.26 -40.15 71.32
N ARG A 616 0.91 -39.37 72.35
CA ARG A 616 0.98 -37.89 72.47
C ARG A 616 0.13 -37.07 71.49
N ILE A 617 -0.22 -37.63 70.35
CA ILE A 617 -1.00 -37.04 69.24
C ILE A 617 -2.43 -37.61 69.29
N GLY A 618 -3.44 -36.74 69.20
CA GLY A 618 -4.86 -37.09 69.35
C GLY A 618 -5.60 -37.43 68.06
N PRO A 619 -6.95 -37.47 68.11
CA PRO A 619 -7.77 -37.78 66.95
C PRO A 619 -7.60 -36.74 65.83
N PRO A 620 -7.81 -37.14 64.56
CA PRO A 620 -7.64 -36.26 63.41
C PRO A 620 -8.83 -35.31 63.22
N PHE A 621 -8.56 -34.18 62.56
CA PHE A 621 -9.55 -33.25 62.00
C PHE A 621 -9.25 -33.03 60.52
N ASN A 622 -10.29 -33.06 59.67
CA ASN A 622 -10.17 -32.80 58.24
C ASN A 622 -11.15 -31.67 57.86
N CYS A 623 -10.62 -30.59 57.30
CA CYS A 623 -11.36 -29.38 56.93
C CYS A 623 -11.15 -29.10 55.43
N THR A 624 -12.22 -28.95 54.66
CA THR A 624 -12.14 -28.67 53.22
C THR A 624 -12.77 -27.32 52.89
N PHE A 625 -12.05 -26.48 52.16
CA PHE A 625 -12.59 -25.30 51.50
C PHE A 625 -12.63 -25.56 49.98
N LYS A 626 -13.73 -25.23 49.30
CA LYS A 626 -13.88 -25.46 47.85
C LYS A 626 -14.32 -24.18 47.16
N LEU A 627 -13.66 -23.86 46.05
CA LEU A 627 -13.89 -22.68 45.22
C LEU A 627 -14.15 -23.13 43.78
N GLN A 628 -15.24 -22.65 43.18
CA GLN A 628 -15.64 -22.99 41.82
C GLN A 628 -16.01 -21.73 41.04
N ASN A 629 -15.55 -21.62 39.79
CA ASN A 629 -15.86 -20.51 38.90
C ASN A 629 -17.07 -20.87 38.01
N LEU A 630 -18.22 -20.27 38.29
CA LEU A 630 -19.46 -20.43 37.49
C LEU A 630 -19.53 -19.43 36.32
N GLY A 631 -18.55 -18.55 36.18
CA GLY A 631 -18.50 -17.48 35.19
C GLY A 631 -18.14 -17.95 33.78
N LEU A 632 -18.38 -17.07 32.80
CA LEU A 632 -17.99 -17.28 31.39
C LEU A 632 -16.48 -17.19 31.16
N PHE A 633 -15.81 -16.35 31.95
CA PHE A 633 -14.41 -15.97 31.79
C PHE A 633 -13.53 -16.74 32.80
N PRO A 634 -12.26 -17.02 32.46
CA PRO A 634 -11.28 -17.42 33.47
C PRO A 634 -11.11 -16.30 34.50
N VAL A 635 -10.73 -16.65 35.73
CA VAL A 635 -10.47 -15.72 36.83
C VAL A 635 -9.07 -15.97 37.38
N ASP A 636 -8.16 -15.04 37.10
CA ASP A 636 -6.74 -15.12 37.45
C ASP A 636 -6.39 -14.23 38.66
N GLY A 637 -5.40 -14.66 39.45
CA GLY A 637 -4.85 -13.85 40.54
C GLY A 637 -5.79 -13.70 41.74
N ILE A 638 -6.59 -14.72 42.05
CA ILE A 638 -7.27 -14.84 43.35
C ILE A 638 -6.23 -15.28 44.37
N VAL A 639 -6.22 -14.71 45.58
CA VAL A 639 -5.46 -15.26 46.71
C VAL A 639 -6.45 -15.76 47.75
N ILE A 640 -6.48 -17.07 48.00
CA ILE A 640 -7.19 -17.62 49.16
C ILE A 640 -6.25 -17.65 50.37
N LYS A 641 -6.70 -17.07 51.48
CA LYS A 641 -5.96 -16.94 52.74
C LYS A 641 -6.68 -17.71 53.84
N ILE A 642 -6.11 -18.84 54.26
CA ILE A 642 -6.70 -19.76 55.25
C ILE A 642 -5.92 -19.66 56.57
N THR A 643 -6.56 -19.21 57.64
CA THR A 643 -5.94 -19.08 58.97
C THR A 643 -6.43 -20.18 59.92
N VAL A 644 -5.47 -20.81 60.60
CA VAL A 644 -5.67 -21.99 61.47
C VAL A 644 -5.12 -21.70 62.88
N PRO A 645 -5.96 -21.70 63.93
CA PRO A 645 -5.53 -21.49 65.33
C PRO A 645 -4.81 -22.72 65.88
N VAL A 646 -3.46 -22.67 65.98
CA VAL A 646 -2.64 -23.85 66.36
C VAL A 646 -2.13 -23.83 67.80
N ALA A 647 -1.99 -22.66 68.44
CA ALA A 647 -1.49 -22.53 69.81
C ALA A 647 -2.12 -21.34 70.55
N THR A 648 -2.06 -21.33 71.89
CA THR A 648 -2.36 -20.11 72.65
C THR A 648 -1.23 -19.09 72.48
N ARG A 649 -1.51 -17.81 72.75
CA ARG A 649 -0.48 -16.76 72.85
C ARG A 649 0.60 -17.05 73.90
N GLY A 650 0.35 -17.97 74.84
CA GLY A 650 1.35 -18.47 75.81
C GLY A 650 2.34 -19.50 75.25
N GLY A 651 2.22 -19.88 73.97
CA GLY A 651 3.06 -20.90 73.32
C GLY A 651 2.62 -22.35 73.59
N ASN A 652 1.41 -22.54 74.14
CA ASN A 652 0.82 -23.85 74.38
C ASN A 652 0.18 -24.39 73.09
N ARG A 653 0.82 -25.35 72.42
CA ARG A 653 0.31 -25.97 71.17
C ARG A 653 -1.00 -26.71 71.43
N LEU A 654 -2.06 -26.36 70.70
CA LEU A 654 -3.41 -26.95 70.80
C LEU A 654 -3.70 -27.93 69.66
N LEU A 655 -3.27 -27.59 68.44
CA LEU A 655 -3.43 -28.42 67.23
C LEU A 655 -2.07 -28.66 66.56
N GLN A 656 -1.96 -29.78 65.86
CA GLN A 656 -0.90 -30.06 64.91
C GLN A 656 -1.51 -30.21 63.52
N LEU A 657 -1.23 -29.28 62.60
CA LEU A 657 -1.46 -29.54 61.18
C LEU A 657 -0.46 -30.63 60.74
N THR A 658 -0.94 -31.71 60.13
CA THR A 658 -0.09 -32.81 59.64
C THR A 658 0.02 -32.82 58.12
N GLY A 659 -0.93 -32.20 57.41
CA GLY A 659 -0.80 -31.91 55.99
C GLY A 659 -1.78 -30.87 55.48
N PHE A 660 -1.43 -30.35 54.30
CA PHE A 660 -2.28 -29.53 53.46
C PHE A 660 -2.19 -30.10 52.04
N HIS A 661 -3.32 -30.31 51.39
CA HIS A 661 -3.40 -30.70 49.99
C HIS A 661 -4.22 -29.66 49.24
N GLY A 662 -3.55 -28.90 48.38
CA GLY A 662 -4.19 -28.16 47.29
C GLY A 662 -4.28 -29.03 46.03
N PRO A 663 -4.73 -28.45 44.89
CA PRO A 663 -4.72 -29.13 43.60
C PRO A 663 -3.28 -29.34 43.10
N GLU A 664 -3.05 -30.45 42.39
CA GLU A 664 -1.71 -30.83 41.90
C GLU A 664 -1.19 -29.94 40.76
N ASN A 665 -2.07 -29.14 40.14
CA ASN A 665 -1.77 -28.30 38.97
C ASN A 665 -1.03 -27.00 39.32
N GLY A 666 0.28 -27.08 39.58
CA GLY A 666 1.21 -25.94 39.48
C GLY A 666 0.98 -24.76 40.41
N MET A 667 0.20 -24.95 41.48
CA MET A 667 -0.30 -23.87 42.33
C MET A 667 0.73 -23.44 43.39
N VAL A 668 0.96 -22.13 43.53
CA VAL A 668 1.86 -21.58 44.57
C VAL A 668 1.09 -21.28 45.85
N CYS A 669 1.44 -21.99 46.93
CA CYS A 669 0.87 -21.85 48.26
C CYS A 669 1.96 -21.64 49.31
N ASN A 670 1.94 -20.48 49.98
CA ASN A 670 2.89 -20.10 51.02
C ASN A 670 2.29 -20.40 52.41
N VAL A 671 2.92 -21.31 53.16
CA VAL A 671 2.54 -21.63 54.54
C VAL A 671 3.39 -20.78 55.49
N GLY A 672 2.81 -19.72 56.05
CA GLY A 672 3.45 -18.83 57.03
C GLY A 672 2.97 -19.09 58.45
N GLY A 673 3.89 -19.18 59.41
CA GLY A 673 3.61 -19.40 60.84
C GLY A 673 4.74 -20.18 61.52
N ASN A 674 4.88 -20.05 62.84
CA ASN A 674 5.97 -20.69 63.58
C ASN A 674 5.68 -22.18 63.85
N ASN A 675 5.85 -23.02 62.83
CA ASN A 675 5.45 -24.43 62.92
C ASN A 675 6.38 -25.32 63.79
N THR A 676 7.47 -24.75 64.34
CA THR A 676 8.58 -25.52 64.94
C THR A 676 8.94 -25.18 66.39
N ASP A 677 8.63 -24.00 66.91
CA ASP A 677 9.20 -23.50 68.19
C ASP A 677 8.17 -23.41 69.36
N TYR A 678 7.19 -24.32 69.38
CA TYR A 678 6.23 -24.43 70.49
C TYR A 678 6.80 -25.17 71.71
N ARG A 679 6.32 -24.83 72.91
CA ARG A 679 6.82 -25.36 74.18
C ARG A 679 6.71 -26.89 74.25
N ARG A 680 7.84 -27.59 74.43
CA ARG A 680 7.90 -29.06 74.62
C ARG A 680 7.20 -29.54 75.91
N THR A 681 6.90 -28.64 76.83
CA THR A 681 6.16 -28.88 78.08
C THR A 681 5.10 -27.77 78.21
N PRO A 682 3.80 -28.09 78.31
CA PRO A 682 2.78 -27.06 78.42
C PRO A 682 2.93 -26.25 79.71
N SER A 683 2.67 -24.95 79.63
CA SER A 683 2.44 -24.08 80.79
C SER A 683 0.99 -24.20 81.25
N ASP A 684 0.77 -24.21 82.56
CA ASP A 684 -0.58 -24.13 83.13
C ASP A 684 -1.24 -22.79 82.77
N GLU A 685 -2.42 -22.87 82.15
CA GLU A 685 -3.17 -21.75 81.58
C GLU A 685 -4.68 -22.11 81.62
N ASP A 686 -5.51 -21.15 82.04
CA ASP A 686 -6.96 -21.31 82.17
C ASP A 686 -7.68 -20.62 81.01
N LEU A 687 -8.18 -21.44 80.09
CA LEU A 687 -8.95 -21.00 78.92
C LEU A 687 -10.47 -21.04 79.18
N GLY A 688 -10.93 -21.43 80.38
CA GLY A 688 -12.35 -21.46 80.74
C GLY A 688 -13.06 -20.09 80.63
N ARG A 689 -12.29 -18.99 80.64
CA ARG A 689 -12.80 -17.62 80.42
C ARG A 689 -12.87 -17.20 78.94
N HIS A 690 -12.20 -17.93 78.04
CA HIS A 690 -12.14 -17.66 76.61
C HIS A 690 -12.42 -18.94 75.82
N PRO A 691 -13.67 -19.41 75.78
CA PRO A 691 -14.04 -20.71 75.21
C PRO A 691 -13.96 -20.79 73.66
N GLN A 692 -13.29 -19.84 73.01
CA GLN A 692 -13.16 -19.79 71.55
C GLN A 692 -11.74 -19.35 71.14
N MET A 693 -11.10 -20.15 70.27
CA MET A 693 -9.78 -19.87 69.70
C MET A 693 -9.92 -19.50 68.21
N ASN A 694 -9.42 -18.33 67.81
CA ASN A 694 -9.44 -17.84 66.43
C ASN A 694 -8.20 -16.95 66.14
N TYR A 695 -8.09 -16.42 64.93
CA TYR A 695 -6.91 -15.65 64.50
C TYR A 695 -6.61 -14.39 65.32
N SER A 696 -7.56 -13.83 66.08
CA SER A 696 -7.32 -12.63 66.87
C SER A 696 -6.76 -12.92 68.27
N ASN A 697 -6.99 -14.12 68.83
CA ASN A 697 -6.59 -14.48 70.19
C ASN A 697 -5.66 -15.71 70.32
N SER A 698 -5.37 -16.40 69.23
CA SER A 698 -4.42 -17.53 69.15
C SER A 698 -3.16 -17.15 68.36
N ASP A 699 -2.16 -18.04 68.39
CA ASP A 699 -1.12 -18.07 67.35
C ASP A 699 -1.57 -18.98 66.20
N VAL A 700 -1.27 -18.58 64.96
CA VAL A 700 -1.87 -19.13 63.74
C VAL A 700 -0.85 -19.58 62.70
N ILE A 701 -1.21 -20.63 61.97
CA ILE A 701 -0.68 -20.87 60.63
C ILE A 701 -1.60 -20.16 59.62
N SER A 702 -1.02 -19.39 58.72
CA SER A 702 -1.67 -18.81 57.55
C SER A 702 -1.21 -19.55 56.30
N ILE A 703 -2.16 -20.01 55.49
CA ILE A 703 -1.90 -20.65 54.19
C ILE A 703 -2.42 -19.69 53.13
N ASP A 704 -1.49 -19.06 52.41
CA ASP A 704 -1.76 -18.00 51.43
C ASP A 704 -1.48 -18.56 50.03
N CYS A 705 -2.54 -18.78 49.25
CA CYS A 705 -2.54 -19.62 48.05
C CYS A 705 -3.04 -18.85 46.82
N SER A 706 -2.24 -18.78 45.76
CA SER A 706 -2.62 -18.08 44.51
C SER A 706 -3.38 -19.00 43.56
N VAL A 707 -4.66 -18.73 43.33
CA VAL A 707 -5.57 -19.48 42.46
C VAL A 707 -5.80 -18.74 41.14
N ASN A 708 -5.70 -19.49 40.04
CA ASN A 708 -6.34 -19.16 38.76
C ASN A 708 -7.41 -20.24 38.51
N LEU A 709 -8.56 -19.88 37.94
CA LEU A 709 -9.64 -20.80 37.64
C LEU A 709 -10.22 -20.55 36.24
N ALA A 710 -10.18 -21.54 35.37
CA ALA A 710 -10.90 -21.52 34.11
C ALA A 710 -12.43 -21.49 34.32
N ALA A 711 -13.18 -21.18 33.26
CA ALA A 711 -14.64 -21.17 33.31
C ALA A 711 -15.21 -22.58 33.57
N ASN A 712 -16.04 -22.73 34.61
CA ASN A 712 -16.57 -23.99 35.16
C ASN A 712 -15.54 -24.88 35.89
N GLU A 713 -14.32 -24.40 36.14
CA GLU A 713 -13.32 -25.13 36.93
C GLU A 713 -13.60 -25.04 38.45
N GLU A 714 -13.20 -26.09 39.18
CA GLU A 714 -13.27 -26.14 40.64
C GLU A 714 -11.95 -26.59 41.26
N VAL A 715 -11.64 -26.02 42.42
CA VAL A 715 -10.48 -26.36 43.25
C VAL A 715 -10.91 -26.59 44.69
N SER A 716 -10.33 -27.62 45.32
CA SER A 716 -10.51 -27.91 46.74
C SER A 716 -9.19 -27.82 47.50
N PHE A 717 -9.29 -27.38 48.76
CA PHE A 717 -8.20 -27.18 49.70
C PHE A 717 -8.48 -28.02 50.94
N LEU A 718 -7.81 -29.15 51.06
CA LEU A 718 -7.95 -30.08 52.17
C LEU A 718 -6.85 -29.82 53.21
N LEU A 719 -7.25 -29.35 54.38
CA LEU A 719 -6.42 -29.27 55.58
C LEU A 719 -6.67 -30.50 56.42
N TYR A 720 -5.62 -31.17 56.89
CA TYR A 720 -5.77 -32.22 57.91
C TYR A 720 -4.69 -32.13 58.99
N GLY A 721 -5.08 -32.53 60.19
CA GLY A 721 -4.26 -32.41 61.39
C GLY A 721 -4.80 -33.24 62.53
N ASN A 722 -4.19 -33.11 63.70
CA ASN A 722 -4.55 -33.84 64.91
C ASN A 722 -4.65 -32.89 66.11
N LEU A 723 -5.53 -33.22 67.06
CA LEU A 723 -5.62 -32.54 68.36
C LEU A 723 -4.37 -32.84 69.19
N TRP A 724 -3.72 -31.82 69.76
CA TRP A 724 -2.48 -32.01 70.54
C TRP A 724 -2.81 -32.31 72.02
N MET A 725 -3.27 -33.55 72.24
CA MET A 725 -3.87 -34.03 73.50
C MET A 725 -3.00 -33.82 74.74
N ARG A 726 -1.67 -33.82 74.60
CA ARG A 726 -0.75 -33.57 75.72
C ARG A 726 -0.92 -32.19 76.35
N THR A 727 -1.17 -31.16 75.54
CA THR A 727 -1.50 -29.81 76.05
C THR A 727 -2.96 -29.75 76.47
N LEU A 728 -3.87 -30.24 75.63
CA LEU A 728 -5.30 -30.13 75.87
C LEU A 728 -5.71 -30.78 77.19
N ARG A 729 -5.15 -31.95 77.56
CA ARG A 729 -5.38 -32.58 78.87
C ARG A 729 -4.88 -31.74 80.05
N MET A 730 -3.81 -30.96 79.89
CA MET A 730 -3.18 -30.18 80.97
C MET A 730 -3.83 -28.80 81.21
N LEU A 731 -4.32 -28.11 80.16
CA LEU A 731 -4.96 -26.79 80.28
C LEU A 731 -6.29 -26.84 81.03
N LYS A 732 -6.67 -25.78 81.74
CA LYS A 732 -7.99 -25.71 82.40
C LYS A 732 -9.04 -25.15 81.43
N PHE A 733 -10.05 -25.96 81.10
CA PHE A 733 -11.23 -25.57 80.31
C PHE A 733 -12.31 -26.64 80.43
N LYS A 734 -13.58 -26.27 80.18
CA LYS A 734 -14.70 -27.21 80.06
C LYS A 734 -15.03 -27.51 78.60
N THR A 735 -15.10 -26.46 77.77
CA THR A 735 -15.24 -26.54 76.31
C THR A 735 -14.36 -25.49 75.61
N LEU A 736 -13.85 -25.81 74.42
CA LEU A 736 -13.09 -24.90 73.54
C LEU A 736 -13.53 -25.04 72.08
N ARG A 737 -13.95 -23.94 71.47
CA ARG A 737 -14.36 -23.84 70.07
C ARG A 737 -13.24 -23.27 69.20
N PHE A 738 -12.71 -24.05 68.28
CA PHE A 738 -11.70 -23.60 67.31
C PHE A 738 -12.40 -23.05 66.08
N ILE A 739 -11.97 -21.88 65.58
CA ILE A 739 -12.49 -21.28 64.34
C ILE A 739 -11.37 -21.10 63.32
N PHE A 740 -11.53 -21.80 62.20
CA PHE A 740 -10.71 -21.73 61.01
C PHE A 740 -11.39 -20.77 60.03
N ASN A 741 -10.64 -19.83 59.44
CA ASN A 741 -11.22 -18.81 58.56
C ASN A 741 -10.48 -18.79 57.21
N ALA A 742 -11.23 -18.94 56.12
CA ALA A 742 -10.71 -18.77 54.76
C ALA A 742 -11.36 -17.54 54.11
N ALA A 743 -10.57 -16.63 53.55
CA ALA A 743 -11.03 -15.45 52.82
C ALA A 743 -10.40 -15.40 51.42
N LEU A 744 -11.14 -14.90 50.42
CA LEU A 744 -10.58 -14.60 49.11
C LEU A 744 -10.18 -13.13 49.04
N GLN A 745 -9.01 -12.87 48.47
CA GLN A 745 -8.47 -11.55 48.22
C GLN A 745 -8.15 -11.43 46.72
N ARG A 746 -8.23 -10.21 46.19
CA ARG A 746 -7.88 -9.94 44.79
C ARG A 746 -6.41 -9.55 44.70
N GLY A 747 -5.68 -10.13 43.75
CA GLY A 747 -4.32 -9.71 43.43
C GLY A 747 -4.25 -8.22 43.04
N PHE A 748 -3.09 -7.61 43.29
CA PHE A 748 -2.87 -6.19 42.94
C PHE A 748 -3.13 -5.95 41.45
N ARG A 749 -3.88 -4.89 41.12
CA ARG A 749 -4.36 -4.57 39.76
C ARG A 749 -5.19 -5.66 39.05
N SER A 750 -5.78 -6.61 39.78
CA SER A 750 -6.65 -7.64 39.20
C SER A 750 -7.74 -7.05 38.27
N ALA A 751 -8.01 -7.75 37.16
CA ALA A 751 -9.08 -7.43 36.22
C ALA A 751 -10.48 -7.66 36.81
N PHE A 752 -10.55 -8.25 38.00
CA PHE A 752 -11.76 -8.84 38.55
C PHE A 752 -12.35 -8.04 39.72
N VAL A 753 -13.66 -8.15 39.88
CA VAL A 753 -14.45 -7.57 40.96
C VAL A 753 -15.31 -8.68 41.56
N PHE A 754 -15.22 -8.85 42.88
CA PHE A 754 -16.11 -9.74 43.61
C PHE A 754 -17.49 -9.08 43.80
N LYS A 755 -18.56 -9.87 43.73
CA LYS A 755 -19.95 -9.44 44.02
C LYS A 755 -20.20 -9.25 45.52
N GLU A 756 -19.56 -10.09 46.33
CA GLU A 756 -19.44 -9.99 47.79
C GLU A 756 -18.20 -9.15 48.11
N GLU A 757 -18.25 -8.27 49.11
CA GLU A 757 -17.19 -7.28 49.36
C GLU A 757 -15.94 -7.91 50.00
N ASP A 758 -16.13 -8.75 51.03
CA ASP A 758 -15.09 -9.55 51.70
C ASP A 758 -15.49 -11.05 51.77
N PRO A 759 -15.46 -11.78 50.63
CA PRO A 759 -15.90 -13.17 50.55
C PRO A 759 -15.08 -14.11 51.44
N SER A 760 -15.68 -14.52 52.54
CA SER A 760 -15.04 -15.31 53.60
C SER A 760 -15.95 -16.42 54.14
N ARG A 761 -15.37 -17.56 54.50
CA ARG A 761 -16.06 -18.76 54.97
C ARG A 761 -15.31 -19.35 56.17
N GLN A 762 -16.05 -19.79 57.18
CA GLN A 762 -15.47 -20.31 58.43
C GLN A 762 -15.86 -21.76 58.69
N ILE A 763 -14.94 -22.54 59.24
CA ILE A 763 -15.18 -23.86 59.82
C ILE A 763 -14.96 -23.75 61.33
N ALA A 764 -15.78 -24.42 62.13
CA ALA A 764 -15.61 -24.47 63.58
C ALA A 764 -15.89 -25.87 64.12
N PHE A 765 -15.08 -26.29 65.10
CA PHE A 765 -15.31 -27.51 65.88
C PHE A 765 -15.06 -27.25 67.37
N GLU A 766 -15.70 -28.04 68.23
CA GLU A 766 -15.63 -27.87 69.69
C GLU A 766 -14.94 -29.07 70.35
N ILE A 767 -14.17 -28.81 71.41
CA ILE A 767 -13.46 -29.81 72.21
C ILE A 767 -13.96 -29.71 73.66
N SER A 768 -14.42 -30.80 74.26
CA SER A 768 -14.88 -30.87 75.66
C SER A 768 -13.93 -31.68 76.55
N LYS A 769 -14.11 -31.57 77.87
CA LYS A 769 -13.51 -32.46 78.87
C LYS A 769 -14.56 -33.14 79.73
N VAL A 770 -14.33 -34.41 80.04
CA VAL A 770 -15.05 -35.14 81.09
C VAL A 770 -14.37 -34.87 82.44
N GLU A 771 -15.12 -34.37 83.43
CA GLU A 771 -14.60 -34.09 84.78
C GLU A 771 -14.57 -35.37 85.64
N GLU A 772 -13.38 -35.80 86.06
CA GLU A 772 -13.18 -37.01 86.86
C GLU A 772 -13.52 -36.73 88.34
N SER A 773 -14.72 -37.13 88.76
CA SER A 773 -15.32 -36.70 90.04
C SER A 773 -14.75 -37.41 91.28
N HIS A 774 -13.54 -37.04 91.70
CA HIS A 774 -12.95 -37.54 92.93
C HIS A 774 -13.65 -36.97 94.17
N ILE A 775 -14.35 -37.84 94.90
CA ILE A 775 -15.02 -37.55 96.17
C ILE A 775 -13.99 -37.00 97.18
N PRO A 776 -14.26 -35.87 97.88
CA PRO A 776 -13.29 -35.25 98.78
C PRO A 776 -12.73 -36.22 99.83
N THR A 777 -11.41 -36.25 99.97
CA THR A 777 -10.71 -37.14 100.91
C THR A 777 -11.15 -36.95 102.36
N TRP A 778 -11.76 -35.83 102.76
CA TRP A 778 -12.30 -35.67 104.11
C TRP A 778 -13.51 -36.58 104.40
N ILE A 779 -14.29 -36.94 103.37
CA ILE A 779 -15.36 -37.94 103.47
C ILE A 779 -14.76 -39.34 103.72
N ILE A 780 -13.55 -39.58 103.23
CA ILE A 780 -12.74 -40.76 103.56
C ILE A 780 -12.13 -40.63 104.98
N ILE A 781 -11.62 -39.45 105.40
CA ILE A 781 -11.03 -39.20 106.74
C ILE A 781 -11.97 -39.65 107.86
N GLY A 782 -13.24 -39.24 107.81
CA GLY A 782 -14.23 -39.62 108.84
C GLY A 782 -14.40 -41.15 108.95
N SER A 783 -14.26 -41.86 107.83
CA SER A 783 -14.36 -43.32 107.76
C SER A 783 -13.07 -44.04 108.16
N THR A 784 -11.88 -43.56 107.76
CA THR A 784 -10.60 -44.28 107.94
C THR A 784 -9.78 -43.87 109.16
N LEU A 785 -10.05 -42.73 109.81
CA LEU A 785 -9.49 -42.41 111.13
C LEU A 785 -10.48 -42.66 112.27
N GLY A 786 -11.78 -42.57 112.00
CA GLY A 786 -12.78 -43.27 112.80
C GLY A 786 -12.60 -44.80 112.73
N GLY A 787 -12.07 -45.29 111.62
CA GLY A 787 -11.71 -46.69 111.38
C GLY A 787 -10.20 -46.93 111.21
N PHE A 788 -9.27 -46.41 112.02
CA PHE A 788 -9.23 -46.41 113.49
C PHE A 788 -7.76 -46.24 113.93
N LEU A 789 -7.34 -46.10 115.20
CA LEU A 789 -8.03 -45.89 116.48
C LEU A 789 -8.78 -47.03 117.28
N LEU A 790 -8.64 -48.36 117.26
CA LEU A 790 -7.88 -49.44 116.60
C LEU A 790 -6.45 -49.20 116.10
N LEU A 791 -6.16 -49.00 114.81
CA LEU A 791 -4.80 -49.26 114.29
C LEU A 791 -3.67 -48.42 114.96
N ALA A 792 -3.99 -47.23 115.47
CA ALA A 792 -3.08 -46.43 116.29
C ALA A 792 -2.78 -47.03 117.68
N LEU A 793 -3.70 -47.81 118.26
CA LEU A 793 -3.50 -48.64 119.46
C LEU A 793 -2.56 -49.85 119.21
N LEU A 794 -2.09 -50.05 117.97
CA LEU A 794 -1.45 -51.29 117.51
C LEU A 794 0.07 -51.19 117.29
N VAL A 795 0.65 -49.98 117.08
CA VAL A 795 2.00 -49.83 116.47
C VAL A 795 3.05 -49.05 117.28
N LEU A 796 2.69 -48.23 118.28
CA LEU A 796 3.57 -47.16 118.79
C LEU A 796 4.73 -47.65 119.71
N ALA A 797 5.75 -48.29 119.13
CA ALA A 797 6.93 -48.82 119.84
C ALA A 797 8.27 -48.86 119.05
N LEU A 798 8.34 -48.42 117.78
CA LEU A 798 9.37 -48.90 116.83
C LEU A 798 10.58 -47.97 116.56
N TRP A 799 10.31 -46.66 116.43
CA TRP A 799 11.20 -45.47 116.31
C TRP A 799 12.76 -45.60 116.33
N LYS A 800 13.51 -45.24 115.22
CA LYS A 800 15.03 -45.25 115.03
C LYS A 800 15.74 -44.14 114.12
N LEU A 801 16.65 -44.44 113.13
CA LEU A 801 17.87 -43.63 112.68
C LEU A 801 17.98 -43.02 111.20
N GLY A 802 19.12 -42.37 110.80
CA GLY A 802 19.45 -41.76 109.43
C GLY A 802 20.95 -41.36 109.12
N PHE A 803 21.33 -40.87 107.88
CA PHE A 803 22.75 -40.62 107.38
C PHE A 803 22.96 -39.72 106.07
N PHE A 804 24.18 -39.18 105.72
CA PHE A 804 24.55 -38.35 104.48
C PHE A 804 26.09 -38.11 104.16
N GLN A 805 26.53 -37.81 102.88
CA GLN A 805 27.69 -36.91 102.37
C GLN A 805 28.19 -37.09 100.87
N SER A 806 29.22 -36.35 100.31
CA SER A 806 29.62 -36.23 98.83
C SER A 806 31.10 -35.78 98.44
N THR A 807 31.56 -35.73 97.14
CA THR A 807 32.94 -35.26 96.65
C THR A 807 33.17 -34.89 95.10
N THR A 808 34.40 -34.91 94.48
CA THR A 808 34.91 -33.97 93.37
C THR A 808 35.98 -34.47 92.30
N ARG A 809 36.19 -33.83 91.08
CA ARG A 809 37.41 -33.63 90.14
C ARG A 809 37.25 -33.51 88.55
N LYS A 810 38.09 -34.08 87.60
CA LYS A 810 38.49 -33.53 86.22
C LYS A 810 38.84 -34.55 85.04
N ARG A 811 38.67 -34.25 83.69
CA ARG A 811 39.56 -34.54 82.45
C ARG A 811 39.10 -35.37 81.14
N ASP A 812 39.55 -34.96 79.90
CA ASP A 812 39.90 -35.50 78.49
C ASP A 812 39.16 -36.52 77.50
N ALA A 813 39.16 -36.18 76.15
CA ALA A 813 39.58 -36.85 74.84
C ALA A 813 38.85 -37.93 73.88
N SER A 814 38.96 -37.67 72.53
CA SER A 814 39.27 -38.50 71.28
C SER A 814 38.33 -39.43 70.40
N GLN A 815 38.44 -39.29 69.03
CA GLN A 815 38.27 -40.22 67.82
C GLN A 815 36.88 -40.85 67.42
N ASP A 816 36.54 -41.29 66.16
CA ASP A 816 37.23 -41.40 64.82
C ASP A 816 36.29 -41.49 63.53
N GLN A 817 36.85 -41.26 62.32
CA GLN A 817 36.58 -41.69 60.88
C GLN A 817 35.17 -42.09 60.30
N THR A 818 34.83 -42.08 58.98
CA THR A 818 35.46 -41.81 57.62
C THR A 818 34.35 -41.36 56.62
N ALA A 819 34.51 -40.38 55.69
CA ALA A 819 35.01 -40.44 54.27
C ALA A 819 34.18 -41.34 53.30
N LYS A 820 33.93 -41.06 51.99
CA LYS A 820 34.26 -40.00 50.99
C LYS A 820 33.25 -40.16 49.79
N ASP A 821 33.22 -39.51 48.59
CA ASP A 821 34.08 -38.56 47.85
C ASP A 821 33.27 -37.65 46.84
N LEU A 822 33.81 -37.33 45.63
CA LEU A 822 33.21 -36.56 44.48
C LEU A 822 32.35 -37.43 43.53
N ASP A 823 31.67 -36.96 42.47
CA ASP A 823 31.54 -35.64 41.77
C ASP A 823 30.06 -35.20 41.63
#